data_AF-A0A1E3QQV4-F1
#
_entry.id   AF-A0A1E3QQV4-F1
#
_cell.length_a   1.000
_cell.length_b   1.000
_cell.length_c   1.000
_cell.angle_alpha   90.00
_cell.angle_beta   90.00
_cell.angle_gamma   90.00
#
_symmetry.space_group_name_H-M   'P 1'
#
loop_
_entity.id
_entity.type
_entity.pdbx_description
1 polymer ?
#
loop_
_entity_poly.entity_id
_entity_poly.type
_entity_poly.pdbx_seq_one_letter_code
_entity_poly.pdbx_strand_id
1 'polypeptide(L)'
;MNTHEIPLFSNILPLEIVEKIVSYLPLPVAFEVAKSENASLASVARRRYYSNIKLTFYEPPDDGYSHMGNEVLSMKISRFEALVNSNTFDQLHIKKLFIDVYTHVENFTFLREKVFTKASSIVTDVILKFTTDGEWYWTFSWDWLPPLPLVQERIREISVWYPYIDPDVTPLPSSLRKLDLQYHYQYGDDDDDNDEIAPRIVFPPNLQEFVSKIPWGSMSAYTNLPSTLRRLVLEDVLGFSVEAFNELNLPNLKYLRLKTIPDVTEINEKFEFPSLLENLKLYELTITNFEQRKLPPRLQKISIARCPLKKFRVDTFPNSVKELILDDIDLPSSEIRILKFPPRLISLQIARSQLTSLDFVSSLPGSLKSLCLHSKSLGILNKTDESSDTARTCQVKFPEGLQELNLERNRSLFILYSPRNLIFPPNLKDLNLGDTDLSPVNELNLPPTLNSLRLCSNSLVSLEGLDLPPGLNSLDLSNNNFVSVDELNLPPGLTFLDLNFNSLISVKGLGLPPSLISLSLCSNNLVSVNELDLPLTLTSLDLSFNSIERLSKRLPDNIQLLNLEHNQLKKLVNFHLPVNCTELKLSYNPLQKLQTSNANDPKLKLRDFCLNEVAITALCDISPLPQGLTDFSINNTNIGSLSGILFPAGLICLCAYNDQIVSLENVEFPPHLEELCLLRNQISSLANICFPDSLLKLELDKNKFMSIDDIQLPPKLKELDFAWNAISAINELQLPESLERLTLMEQRCDIPLNRVSTRGDSSMSSSSSEKKGLSSLAGLTKLPPKLEYLNLYGNSLSGQAVQHLVFPASWIRLLIYDNSFDDYYQWKEKIKQTHPRVSFD
;
A
#
# COMPACT_ATOMS: atom_id res chain seq x y z
N MET A 1 -27.37 -11.10 12.14
CA MET A 1 -27.50 -11.77 13.46
C MET A 1 -28.10 -10.76 14.43
N ASN A 2 -29.15 -11.14 15.17
CA ASN A 2 -29.81 -10.28 16.16
C ASN A 2 -28.83 -10.02 17.33
N THR A 3 -28.51 -8.77 17.60
CA THR A 3 -27.49 -8.33 18.58
C THR A 3 -27.96 -8.32 20.03
N HIS A 4 -29.22 -8.69 20.30
CA HIS A 4 -29.81 -8.60 21.64
C HIS A 4 -29.80 -9.92 22.45
N GLU A 5 -29.38 -11.03 21.87
CA GLU A 5 -29.26 -12.30 22.59
C GLU A 5 -28.00 -13.06 22.16
N ILE A 6 -26.84 -12.61 22.63
CA ILE A 6 -25.71 -13.52 22.79
C ILE A 6 -25.78 -14.02 24.23
N PRO A 7 -26.16 -15.29 24.50
CA PRO A 7 -26.09 -15.86 25.83
C PRO A 7 -24.61 -16.12 26.16
N LEU A 8 -23.86 -15.06 26.44
CA LEU A 8 -22.50 -15.18 26.93
C LEU A 8 -22.57 -15.56 28.41
N PHE A 9 -21.96 -16.70 28.70
CA PHE A 9 -21.78 -17.49 29.94
C PHE A 9 -21.38 -16.73 31.23
N SER A 10 -21.57 -15.42 31.31
CA SER A 10 -21.13 -14.51 32.37
C SER A 10 -21.63 -14.87 33.78
N ASN A 11 -22.69 -15.66 33.90
CA ASN A 11 -23.20 -16.15 35.19
C ASN A 11 -22.81 -17.61 35.50
N ILE A 12 -22.06 -18.28 34.60
CA ILE A 12 -21.73 -19.72 34.70
C ILE A 12 -20.20 -19.94 34.76
N LEU A 13 -19.40 -19.08 34.10
CA LEU A 13 -17.94 -19.21 34.05
C LEU A 13 -17.23 -18.29 35.06
N PRO A 14 -16.13 -18.75 35.69
CA PRO A 14 -15.24 -17.88 36.47
C PRO A 14 -14.73 -16.68 35.66
N LEU A 15 -14.56 -15.53 36.34
CA LEU A 15 -14.13 -14.26 35.72
C LEU A 15 -12.84 -14.38 34.92
N GLU A 16 -11.88 -15.18 35.40
CA GLU A 16 -10.59 -15.45 34.73
C GLU A 16 -10.78 -16.10 33.34
N ILE A 17 -11.78 -16.98 33.20
CA ILE A 17 -12.10 -17.63 31.92
C ILE A 17 -12.77 -16.63 30.99
N VAL A 18 -13.66 -15.78 31.51
CA VAL A 18 -14.31 -14.72 30.75
C VAL A 18 -13.27 -13.71 30.24
N GLU A 19 -12.31 -13.30 31.08
CA GLU A 19 -11.19 -12.44 30.68
C GLU A 19 -10.36 -13.06 29.57
N LYS A 20 -10.03 -14.36 29.69
CA LYS A 20 -9.28 -15.07 28.66
C LYS A 20 -10.05 -15.12 27.35
N ILE A 21 -11.34 -15.45 27.36
CA ILE A 21 -12.19 -15.48 26.15
C ILE A 21 -12.24 -14.09 25.50
N VAL A 22 -12.54 -13.06 26.29
CA VAL A 22 -12.66 -11.68 25.79
C VAL A 22 -11.32 -11.15 25.27
N SER A 23 -10.19 -11.59 25.83
CA SER A 23 -8.86 -11.19 25.35
C SER A 23 -8.57 -11.59 23.90
N TYR A 24 -9.23 -12.65 23.40
CA TYR A 24 -9.12 -13.11 22.01
C TYR A 24 -10.18 -12.53 21.06
N LEU A 25 -11.14 -11.75 21.56
CA LEU A 25 -12.15 -11.14 20.69
C LEU A 25 -11.54 -10.02 19.82
N PRO A 26 -11.97 -9.90 18.54
CA PRO A 26 -11.73 -8.70 17.74
C PRO A 26 -12.36 -7.46 18.40
N LEU A 27 -11.72 -6.30 18.27
CA LEU A 27 -12.21 -5.06 18.89
C LEU A 27 -13.67 -4.70 18.54
N PRO A 28 -14.18 -4.88 17.29
CA PRO A 28 -15.59 -4.63 16.98
C PRO A 28 -16.55 -5.46 17.83
N VAL A 29 -16.18 -6.72 18.10
CA VAL A 29 -16.98 -7.61 18.95
C VAL A 29 -16.85 -7.20 20.41
N ALA A 30 -15.64 -6.87 20.88
CA ALA A 30 -15.43 -6.38 22.24
C ALA A 30 -16.17 -5.05 22.50
N PHE A 31 -16.29 -4.17 21.51
CA PHE A 31 -17.04 -2.92 21.60
C PHE A 31 -18.54 -3.16 21.81
N GLU A 32 -19.14 -4.09 21.06
CA GLU A 32 -20.55 -4.43 21.26
C GLU A 32 -20.78 -5.12 22.61
N VAL A 33 -19.87 -6.01 23.04
CA VAL A 33 -19.94 -6.65 24.35
C VAL A 33 -19.75 -5.64 25.49
N ALA A 34 -18.99 -4.56 25.27
CA ALA A 34 -18.80 -3.49 26.26
C ALA A 34 -20.09 -2.70 26.56
N LYS A 35 -21.12 -2.79 25.70
CA LYS A 35 -22.46 -2.20 25.92
C LYS A 35 -23.39 -3.11 26.71
N SER A 36 -22.94 -4.29 27.12
CA SER A 36 -23.75 -5.25 27.88
C SER A 36 -24.25 -4.67 29.21
N GLU A 37 -25.47 -5.03 29.61
CA GLU A 37 -26.03 -4.71 30.92
C GLU A 37 -25.32 -5.46 32.08
N ASN A 38 -24.59 -6.55 31.77
CA ASN A 38 -23.78 -7.24 32.77
C ASN A 38 -22.51 -6.43 33.06
N ALA A 39 -22.46 -5.82 34.25
CA ALA A 39 -21.36 -4.94 34.65
C ALA A 39 -19.97 -5.59 34.62
N SER A 40 -19.86 -6.87 35.02
CA SER A 40 -18.59 -7.61 35.01
C SER A 40 -18.13 -7.89 33.58
N LEU A 41 -19.03 -8.34 32.71
CA LEU A 41 -18.73 -8.59 31.30
C LEU A 41 -18.38 -7.29 30.56
N ALA A 42 -19.16 -6.23 30.77
CA ALA A 42 -18.92 -4.92 30.19
C ALA A 42 -17.59 -4.31 30.66
N SER A 43 -17.18 -4.55 31.91
CA SER A 43 -15.88 -4.12 32.43
C SER A 43 -14.71 -4.84 31.76
N VAL A 44 -14.79 -6.17 31.65
CA VAL A 44 -13.77 -6.99 30.96
C VAL A 44 -13.66 -6.62 29.48
N ALA A 45 -14.80 -6.43 28.81
CA ALA A 45 -14.84 -6.01 27.42
C ALA A 45 -14.28 -4.60 27.21
N ARG A 46 -14.53 -3.66 28.13
CA ARG A 46 -13.88 -2.33 28.12
C ARG A 46 -12.37 -2.41 28.29
N ARG A 47 -11.86 -3.27 29.18
CA ARG A 47 -10.41 -3.51 29.31
C ARG A 47 -9.79 -4.01 28.01
N ARG A 48 -10.46 -4.91 27.29
CA ARG A 48 -10.02 -5.37 25.98
C ARG A 48 -10.13 -4.28 24.90
N TYR A 49 -11.21 -3.53 24.90
CA TYR A 49 -11.48 -2.49 23.91
C TYR A 49 -10.42 -1.38 23.95
N TYR A 50 -10.04 -0.95 25.16
CA TYR A 50 -9.01 0.07 25.38
C TYR A 50 -7.60 -0.50 25.58
N SER A 51 -7.37 -1.80 25.35
CA SER A 51 -6.09 -2.44 25.68
C SER A 51 -4.94 -1.89 24.84
N ASN A 52 -5.20 -1.53 23.58
CA ASN A 52 -4.23 -0.98 22.65
C ASN A 52 -4.85 0.26 21.98
N ILE A 53 -4.32 1.43 22.28
CA ILE A 53 -4.80 2.71 21.72
C ILE A 53 -3.70 3.29 20.83
N LYS A 54 -4.09 3.79 19.65
CA LYS A 54 -3.21 4.56 18.78
C LYS A 54 -3.72 5.99 18.66
N LEU A 55 -2.82 6.94 18.89
CA LEU A 55 -3.01 8.36 18.65
C LEU A 55 -2.09 8.76 17.51
N THR A 56 -2.63 9.47 16.52
CA THR A 56 -1.86 9.97 15.39
C THR A 56 -1.96 11.48 15.35
N PHE A 57 -0.82 12.15 15.24
CA PHE A 57 -0.69 13.60 15.12
C PHE A 57 -0.30 13.94 13.69
N TYR A 58 -1.07 14.79 13.00
CA TYR A 58 -0.85 15.23 11.61
C TYR A 58 -0.72 16.76 11.52
N GLU A 59 -0.30 17.27 10.35
CA GLU A 59 -0.33 18.70 10.01
C GLU A 59 -1.36 19.00 8.90
N PRO A 60 -2.16 20.08 9.02
CA PRO A 60 -2.34 20.89 10.23
C PRO A 60 -2.84 20.02 11.40
N PRO A 61 -2.67 20.44 12.69
CA PRO A 61 -3.01 19.63 13.86
C PRO A 61 -4.45 19.12 13.76
N ASP A 62 -4.59 17.92 13.23
CA ASP A 62 -5.84 17.20 13.07
C ASP A 62 -6.03 16.39 14.36
N ASP A 63 -7.25 16.42 14.89
CA ASP A 63 -7.68 15.56 15.99
C ASP A 63 -7.58 14.07 15.62
N GLY A 64 -7.32 13.78 14.34
CA GLY A 64 -7.15 12.47 13.76
C GLY A 64 -8.50 11.82 13.45
N TYR A 65 -8.45 10.55 13.07
CA TYR A 65 -9.65 9.76 12.80
C TYR A 65 -9.80 8.64 13.82
N SER A 66 -11.00 8.50 14.37
CA SER A 66 -11.34 7.31 15.13
C SER A 66 -11.68 6.21 14.16
N HIS A 67 -10.84 5.18 14.09
CA HIS A 67 -11.15 3.97 13.34
C HIS A 67 -10.82 2.76 14.20
N MET A 68 -11.68 1.76 14.11
CA MET A 68 -11.57 0.55 14.91
C MET A 68 -10.98 -0.57 14.05
N GLY A 69 -9.68 -0.80 14.21
CA GLY A 69 -9.03 -1.99 13.64
C GLY A 69 -9.37 -3.24 14.42
N ASN A 70 -8.89 -4.41 13.97
CA ASN A 70 -9.15 -5.68 14.66
C ASN A 70 -8.45 -5.78 16.03
N GLU A 71 -7.30 -5.12 16.21
CA GLU A 71 -6.47 -5.24 17.42
C GLU A 71 -6.12 -3.92 18.12
N VAL A 72 -6.15 -2.81 17.40
CA VAL A 72 -5.79 -1.47 17.87
C VAL A 72 -6.93 -0.50 17.62
N LEU A 73 -7.25 0.31 18.62
CA LEU A 73 -8.21 1.39 18.51
C LEU A 73 -7.48 2.67 18.15
N SER A 74 -7.57 3.11 16.90
CA SER A 74 -7.16 4.45 16.51
C SER A 74 -8.20 5.43 17.06
N MET A 75 -7.75 6.37 17.89
CA MET A 75 -8.62 7.29 18.61
C MET A 75 -8.20 8.72 18.32
N LYS A 76 -9.21 9.60 18.24
CA LYS A 76 -9.00 11.04 18.22
C LYS A 76 -8.31 11.51 19.50
N ILE A 77 -7.45 12.53 19.41
CA ILE A 77 -6.69 13.05 20.56
C ILE A 77 -7.64 13.64 21.61
N SER A 78 -8.60 14.47 21.19
CA SER A 78 -9.65 15.07 22.03
C SER A 78 -10.50 14.01 22.73
N ARG A 79 -10.79 12.91 22.04
CA ARG A 79 -11.55 11.78 22.60
C ARG A 79 -10.73 11.03 23.65
N PHE A 80 -9.43 10.90 23.44
CA PHE A 80 -8.53 10.35 24.44
C PHE A 80 -8.41 11.26 25.67
N GLU A 81 -8.31 12.58 25.48
CA GLU A 81 -8.34 13.55 26.59
C GLU A 81 -9.64 13.47 27.39
N ALA A 82 -10.78 13.40 26.71
CA ALA A 82 -12.08 13.19 27.36
C ALA A 82 -12.12 11.87 28.13
N LEU A 83 -11.52 10.81 27.58
CA LEU A 83 -11.40 9.51 28.25
C LEU A 83 -10.55 9.61 29.51
N VAL A 84 -9.38 10.27 29.46
CA VAL A 84 -8.48 10.50 30.60
C VAL A 84 -9.17 11.28 31.72
N ASN A 85 -10.03 12.23 31.36
CA ASN A 85 -10.80 13.03 32.30
C ASN A 85 -12.10 12.36 32.79
N SER A 86 -12.44 11.17 32.28
CA SER A 86 -13.64 10.44 32.69
C SER A 86 -13.49 9.75 34.04
N ASN A 87 -14.61 9.56 34.75
CA ASN A 87 -14.66 8.83 36.04
C ASN A 87 -14.31 7.34 35.90
N THR A 88 -14.28 6.81 34.67
CA THR A 88 -13.99 5.41 34.39
C THR A 88 -12.53 5.15 34.03
N PHE A 89 -11.73 6.20 33.82
CA PHE A 89 -10.36 6.07 33.33
C PHE A 89 -9.47 5.23 34.24
N ASP A 90 -9.51 5.50 35.54
CA ASP A 90 -8.66 4.85 36.53
C ASP A 90 -8.98 3.35 36.71
N GLN A 91 -10.10 2.89 36.13
CA GLN A 91 -10.51 1.48 36.12
C GLN A 91 -10.02 0.72 34.87
N LEU A 92 -9.42 1.44 33.91
CA LEU A 92 -8.89 0.86 32.67
C LEU A 92 -7.45 0.38 32.86
N HIS A 93 -7.02 -0.48 31.94
CA HIS A 93 -5.63 -0.88 31.83
C HIS A 93 -5.23 -0.84 30.35
N ILE A 94 -4.38 0.13 30.00
CA ILE A 94 -3.89 0.29 28.63
C ILE A 94 -2.56 -0.45 28.54
N LYS A 95 -2.57 -1.58 27.83
CA LYS A 95 -1.35 -2.38 27.64
C LYS A 95 -0.36 -1.65 26.76
N LYS A 96 -0.81 -1.14 25.61
CA LYS A 96 0.02 -0.39 24.65
C LYS A 96 -0.63 0.92 24.26
N LEU A 97 0.11 2.01 24.38
CA LEU A 97 -0.24 3.32 23.84
C LEU A 97 0.74 3.66 22.72
N PHE A 98 0.25 3.65 21.48
CA PHE A 98 1.00 4.06 20.29
C PHE A 98 0.77 5.55 20.05
N ILE A 99 1.86 6.29 19.90
CA ILE A 99 1.84 7.72 19.61
C ILE A 99 2.66 7.91 18.34
N ASP A 100 1.95 8.11 17.23
CA ASP A 100 2.55 8.34 15.92
C ASP A 100 2.47 9.83 15.61
N VAL A 101 3.61 10.43 15.32
CA VAL A 101 3.77 11.87 15.13
C VAL A 101 4.27 12.10 13.72
N TYR A 102 3.44 12.73 12.87
CA TYR A 102 3.69 12.96 11.45
C TYR A 102 3.77 14.46 11.13
N THR A 103 4.84 15.18 11.48
CA THR A 103 4.74 16.68 11.48
C THR A 103 6.02 17.48 11.72
N HIS A 104 5.99 18.76 11.31
CA HIS A 104 6.80 19.90 11.77
C HIS A 104 6.19 20.62 13.00
N VAL A 105 6.30 20.06 14.22
CA VAL A 105 5.63 20.69 15.39
C VAL A 105 6.55 21.62 16.16
N GLU A 106 6.39 22.93 15.96
CA GLU A 106 6.99 23.95 16.83
C GLU A 106 6.34 24.01 18.24
N ASN A 107 5.17 23.38 18.44
CA ASN A 107 4.48 23.27 19.73
C ASN A 107 3.93 21.85 20.06
N PHE A 108 4.82 20.87 20.24
CA PHE A 108 4.49 19.49 20.66
C PHE A 108 4.07 19.39 22.14
N THR A 109 2.98 20.08 22.50
CA THR A 109 2.57 20.36 23.89
C THR A 109 1.88 19.19 24.58
N PHE A 110 1.09 18.37 23.87
CA PHE A 110 0.34 17.24 24.45
C PHE A 110 1.21 16.26 25.26
N LEU A 111 2.38 15.87 24.76
CA LEU A 111 3.30 14.99 25.49
C LEU A 111 3.86 15.61 26.77
N ARG A 112 3.80 16.94 26.89
CA ARG A 112 4.28 17.71 28.04
C ARG A 112 3.14 18.10 29.01
N GLU A 113 1.91 17.63 28.78
CA GLU A 113 0.73 18.00 29.55
C GLU A 113 0.38 17.08 30.73
N LYS A 114 -0.47 17.60 31.63
CA LYS A 114 -1.03 16.85 32.77
C LYS A 114 -1.85 15.62 32.32
N VAL A 115 -2.48 15.68 31.15
CA VAL A 115 -3.26 14.56 30.58
C VAL A 115 -2.38 13.33 30.44
N PHE A 116 -1.21 13.46 29.80
CA PHE A 116 -0.31 12.34 29.58
C PHE A 116 0.30 11.80 30.88
N THR A 117 0.54 12.70 31.84
CA THR A 117 0.98 12.33 33.19
C THR A 117 -0.06 11.48 33.91
N LYS A 118 -1.36 11.79 33.78
CA LYS A 118 -2.42 10.95 34.34
C LYS A 118 -2.50 9.63 33.59
N ALA A 119 -2.39 9.65 32.27
CA ALA A 119 -2.44 8.44 31.45
C ALA A 119 -1.33 7.43 31.78
N SER A 120 -0.11 7.88 32.05
CA SER A 120 1.04 7.01 32.35
C SER A 120 0.87 6.16 33.62
N SER A 121 -0.07 6.51 34.50
CA SER A 121 -0.40 5.72 35.70
C SER A 121 -1.06 4.37 35.39
N ILE A 122 -1.80 4.28 34.27
CA ILE A 122 -2.54 3.07 33.85
C ILE A 122 -2.00 2.45 32.55
N VAL A 123 -1.08 3.12 31.86
CA VAL A 123 -0.42 2.64 30.65
C VAL A 123 0.81 1.80 31.02
N THR A 124 0.94 0.62 30.43
CA THR A 124 2.09 -0.27 30.68
C THR A 124 3.28 0.03 29.76
N ASP A 125 3.01 0.09 28.46
CA ASP A 125 4.00 0.30 27.42
C ASP A 125 3.59 1.48 26.52
N VAL A 126 4.46 2.49 26.42
CA VAL A 126 4.35 3.61 25.48
C VAL A 126 5.29 3.36 24.31
N ILE A 127 4.78 3.50 23.09
CA ILE A 127 5.50 3.34 21.82
C ILE A 127 5.42 4.67 21.09
N LEU A 128 6.58 5.30 20.88
CA LEU A 128 6.70 6.59 20.20
C LEU A 128 7.23 6.36 18.79
N LYS A 129 6.55 6.93 17.80
CA LYS A 129 7.01 6.97 16.41
C LYS A 129 6.96 8.40 15.90
N PHE A 130 8.08 8.90 15.41
CA PHE A 130 8.20 10.20 14.77
C PHE A 130 8.49 9.98 13.28
N THR A 131 7.78 10.67 12.40
CA THR A 131 7.88 10.53 10.95
C THR A 131 7.66 11.90 10.30
N THR A 132 8.39 12.16 9.22
CA THR A 132 8.21 13.35 8.38
C THR A 132 7.92 12.93 6.94
N ASP A 133 7.37 13.85 6.13
CA ASP A 133 7.00 13.65 4.72
C ASP A 133 8.19 13.73 3.74
N GLY A 134 9.38 14.09 4.23
CA GLY A 134 10.65 13.89 3.53
C GLY A 134 11.32 15.16 2.97
N GLU A 135 10.83 16.35 3.25
CA GLU A 135 11.57 17.58 2.90
C GLU A 135 13.00 17.56 3.53
N TRP A 136 14.03 17.88 2.76
CA TRP A 136 15.43 17.52 3.03
C TRP A 136 16.09 18.30 4.19
N TYR A 137 15.51 19.39 4.68
CA TYR A 137 16.13 20.26 5.70
C TYR A 137 15.61 20.03 7.13
N TRP A 138 14.80 18.99 7.37
CA TRP A 138 14.18 18.78 8.67
C TRP A 138 15.02 17.94 9.62
N THR A 139 15.22 18.51 10.81
CA THR A 139 15.96 17.88 11.92
C THR A 139 15.01 17.47 13.04
N PHE A 140 15.05 16.20 13.42
CA PHE A 140 14.41 15.72 14.64
C PHE A 140 15.20 16.19 15.86
N SER A 141 14.53 16.89 16.78
CA SER A 141 15.10 17.28 18.08
C SER A 141 14.65 16.35 19.20
N TRP A 142 15.60 15.90 20.02
CA TRP A 142 15.33 15.05 21.18
C TRP A 142 14.51 15.73 22.27
N ASP A 143 14.42 17.06 22.25
CA ASP A 143 13.56 17.81 23.16
C ASP A 143 12.08 17.43 23.01
N TRP A 144 11.67 16.86 21.88
CA TRP A 144 10.28 16.42 21.70
C TRP A 144 9.89 15.23 22.58
N LEU A 145 10.86 14.54 23.18
CA LEU A 145 10.57 13.52 24.18
C LEU A 145 10.00 14.15 25.46
N PRO A 146 9.01 13.50 26.10
CA PRO A 146 8.35 14.05 27.28
C PRO A 146 9.32 14.09 28.46
N PRO A 147 9.58 15.25 29.10
CA PRO A 147 10.62 15.36 30.12
C PRO A 147 10.24 14.71 31.47
N LEU A 148 8.98 14.29 31.66
CA LEU A 148 8.48 13.79 32.94
C LEU A 148 8.99 12.37 33.27
N PRO A 149 9.62 12.14 34.45
CA PRO A 149 10.18 10.83 34.82
C PRO A 149 9.19 9.66 34.77
N LEU A 150 7.96 9.86 35.29
CA LEU A 150 6.92 8.82 35.30
C LEU A 150 6.52 8.35 33.90
N VAL A 151 6.57 9.26 32.93
CA VAL A 151 6.28 8.96 31.52
C VAL A 151 7.45 8.21 30.90
N GLN A 152 8.67 8.68 31.15
CA GLN A 152 9.92 8.06 30.68
C GLN A 152 10.06 6.60 31.15
N GLU A 153 9.56 6.25 32.34
CA GLU A 153 9.51 4.86 32.84
C GLU A 153 8.56 3.93 32.07
N ARG A 154 7.64 4.47 31.27
CA ARG A 154 6.68 3.71 30.45
C ARG A 154 7.10 3.58 28.98
N ILE A 155 8.03 4.40 28.50
CA ILE A 155 8.49 4.36 27.11
C ILE A 155 9.31 3.09 26.86
N ARG A 156 8.84 2.23 25.95
CA ARG A 156 9.51 0.97 25.57
C ARG A 156 10.17 1.04 24.21
N GLU A 157 9.61 1.80 23.29
CA GLU A 157 10.07 1.86 21.91
C GLU A 157 10.05 3.30 21.42
N ILE A 158 11.14 3.71 20.78
CA ILE A 158 11.25 4.99 20.07
C ILE A 158 11.67 4.67 18.65
N SER A 159 10.91 5.16 17.67
CA SER A 159 11.24 5.10 16.25
C SER A 159 11.25 6.52 15.68
N VAL A 160 12.33 6.91 15.01
CA VAL A 160 12.49 8.25 14.42
C VAL A 160 12.83 8.10 12.94
N TRP A 161 11.99 8.64 12.07
CA TRP A 161 12.09 8.55 10.63
C TRP A 161 12.22 9.96 10.06
N TYR A 162 13.43 10.51 10.06
CA TYR A 162 13.75 11.89 9.68
C TYR A 162 15.02 11.94 8.79
N PRO A 163 15.13 12.94 7.89
CA PRO A 163 16.36 13.21 7.15
C PRO A 163 17.52 13.54 8.09
N TYR A 164 17.35 14.48 9.02
CA TYR A 164 18.38 14.78 10.01
C TYR A 164 17.89 14.45 11.42
N ILE A 165 18.77 13.88 12.24
CA ILE A 165 18.53 13.69 13.67
C ILE A 165 19.61 14.47 14.40
N ASP A 166 19.20 15.27 15.36
CA ASP A 166 20.11 16.02 16.22
C ASP A 166 21.15 15.07 16.86
N PRO A 167 22.47 15.29 16.64
CA PRO A 167 23.51 14.42 17.17
C PRO A 167 23.68 14.54 18.70
N ASP A 168 23.18 15.61 19.32
CA ASP A 168 23.22 15.81 20.77
C ASP A 168 22.08 15.03 21.45
N VAL A 169 22.23 13.69 21.45
CA VAL A 169 21.24 12.77 22.03
C VAL A 169 21.13 12.97 23.55
N THR A 170 19.97 13.42 24.01
CA THR A 170 19.69 13.54 25.45
C THR A 170 19.60 12.15 26.11
N PRO A 171 19.78 12.05 27.44
CA PRO A 171 19.69 10.76 28.14
C PRO A 171 18.35 10.06 27.89
N LEU A 172 18.40 8.94 27.16
CA LEU A 172 17.24 8.15 26.81
C LEU A 172 16.67 7.39 28.03
N PRO A 173 15.37 7.08 28.05
CA PRO A 173 14.75 6.37 29.17
C PRO A 173 15.42 5.03 29.44
N SER A 174 15.79 4.76 30.70
CA SER A 174 16.42 3.48 31.11
C SER A 174 15.54 2.26 30.86
N SER A 175 14.24 2.49 30.68
CA SER A 175 13.20 1.49 30.46
C SER A 175 12.98 1.13 28.98
N LEU A 176 13.68 1.83 28.07
CA LEU A 176 13.65 1.64 26.63
C LEU A 176 14.21 0.27 26.23
N ARG A 177 13.48 -0.43 25.36
CA ARG A 177 13.82 -1.75 24.83
C ARG A 177 14.14 -1.73 23.34
N LYS A 178 13.58 -0.78 22.58
CA LYS A 178 13.84 -0.61 21.15
C LYS A 178 14.14 0.86 20.83
N LEU A 179 15.23 1.08 20.11
CA LEU A 179 15.58 2.37 19.51
C LEU A 179 15.81 2.16 18.01
N ASP A 180 15.06 2.89 17.20
CA ASP A 180 14.99 2.68 15.76
C ASP A 180 15.12 4.02 15.02
N LEU A 181 16.29 4.25 14.44
CA LEU A 181 16.68 5.50 13.80
C LEU A 181 16.79 5.24 12.30
N GLN A 182 15.88 5.84 11.55
CA GLN A 182 15.72 5.62 10.11
C GLN A 182 16.00 6.94 9.39
N TYR A 183 17.01 6.94 8.51
CA TYR A 183 17.21 8.01 7.56
C TYR A 183 16.23 7.88 6.39
N HIS A 184 15.69 8.99 5.92
CA HIS A 184 14.92 9.04 4.68
C HIS A 184 15.33 10.25 3.83
N TYR A 185 16.22 10.04 2.85
CA TYR A 185 16.06 10.56 1.49
C TYR A 185 17.03 9.92 0.49
N GLN A 186 16.52 9.67 -0.72
CA GLN A 186 17.24 9.33 -1.95
C GLN A 186 17.08 10.52 -2.89
N TYR A 187 18.14 11.25 -3.17
CA TYR A 187 18.54 11.76 -4.50
C TYR A 187 19.93 12.34 -4.32
N GLY A 188 20.88 11.90 -5.17
CA GLY A 188 22.22 12.44 -5.18
C GLY A 188 22.22 13.90 -5.61
N ASP A 189 23.03 14.70 -4.96
CA ASP A 189 24.23 15.24 -5.58
C ASP A 189 25.19 15.68 -4.49
N ASP A 190 26.45 15.74 -4.90
CA ASP A 190 27.64 16.15 -4.18
C ASP A 190 27.42 17.29 -3.19
N ASP A 191 27.87 17.09 -1.95
CA ASP A 191 28.60 18.10 -1.19
C ASP A 191 29.49 17.37 -0.17
N ASP A 192 30.76 17.24 -0.56
CA ASP A 192 31.90 17.15 0.34
C ASP A 192 31.82 18.30 1.37
N ASP A 193 32.35 18.06 2.57
CA ASP A 193 32.55 19.04 3.66
C ASP A 193 31.39 19.23 4.66
N ASN A 194 31.00 18.16 5.37
CA ASN A 194 30.56 18.35 6.77
C ASN A 194 31.35 17.44 7.69
N ASP A 195 32.26 18.04 8.45
CA ASP A 195 32.97 17.43 9.58
C ASP A 195 32.00 16.60 10.43
N GLU A 196 32.19 15.28 10.46
CA GLU A 196 31.39 14.29 11.19
C GLU A 196 31.35 14.61 12.70
N ILE A 197 30.28 15.25 13.17
CA ILE A 197 29.98 15.26 14.61
C ILE A 197 29.40 13.89 14.95
N ALA A 198 30.27 12.96 15.35
CA ALA A 198 29.83 11.67 15.89
C ALA A 198 28.95 11.92 17.12
N PRO A 199 27.70 11.41 17.15
CA PRO A 199 26.78 11.64 18.25
C PRO A 199 27.31 10.95 19.52
N ARG A 200 27.06 11.56 20.67
CA ARG A 200 27.35 10.92 21.97
C ARG A 200 26.09 10.27 22.51
N ILE A 201 25.78 9.07 22.00
CA ILE A 201 24.62 8.31 22.45
C ILE A 201 24.94 7.57 23.75
N VAL A 202 24.18 7.84 24.81
CA VAL A 202 24.19 7.04 26.04
C VAL A 202 23.12 5.96 25.92
N PHE A 203 23.52 4.74 25.54
CA PHE A 203 22.58 3.65 25.33
C PHE A 203 21.92 3.17 26.64
N PRO A 204 20.58 3.03 26.69
CA PRO A 204 19.87 2.52 27.87
C PRO A 204 20.28 1.09 28.23
N PRO A 205 20.42 0.75 29.53
CA PRO A 205 20.92 -0.56 29.95
C PRO A 205 19.98 -1.73 29.64
N ASN A 206 18.70 -1.48 29.37
CA ASN A 206 17.70 -2.50 29.05
C ASN A 206 17.41 -2.63 27.54
N LEU A 207 18.17 -1.95 26.68
CA LEU A 207 17.95 -1.96 25.24
C LEU A 207 18.13 -3.38 24.68
N GLN A 208 17.16 -3.84 23.91
CA GLN A 208 17.13 -5.17 23.29
C GLN A 208 17.23 -5.09 21.77
N GLU A 209 16.76 -4.01 21.17
CA GLU A 209 16.82 -3.79 19.73
C GLU A 209 17.37 -2.41 19.43
N PHE A 210 18.38 -2.35 18.56
CA PHE A 210 18.92 -1.12 18.04
C PHE A 210 18.99 -1.20 16.52
N VAL A 211 18.39 -0.20 15.87
CA VAL A 211 18.43 -0.02 14.42
C VAL A 211 18.96 1.37 14.15
N SER A 212 20.10 1.44 13.49
CA SER A 212 20.66 2.70 12.97
C SER A 212 20.78 2.58 11.47
N LYS A 213 20.12 3.48 10.75
CA LYS A 213 20.33 3.72 9.32
C LYS A 213 20.81 5.13 9.05
N ILE A 214 21.60 5.66 9.98
CA ILE A 214 22.11 7.02 9.93
C ILE A 214 23.63 6.91 9.98
N PRO A 215 24.34 7.68 9.14
CA PRO A 215 25.80 7.72 9.14
C PRO A 215 26.32 8.52 10.34
N TRP A 216 26.25 7.93 11.53
CA TRP A 216 26.77 8.52 12.78
C TRP A 216 28.32 8.59 12.86
N GLY A 217 29.01 8.40 11.74
CA GLY A 217 30.48 8.28 11.67
C GLY A 217 30.99 6.90 12.12
N SER A 218 32.21 6.89 12.67
CA SER A 218 32.95 5.69 13.09
C SER A 218 32.28 4.81 14.15
N MET A 219 32.83 3.60 14.32
CA MET A 219 32.40 2.64 15.36
C MET A 219 32.42 3.20 16.79
N SER A 220 33.14 4.30 17.04
CA SER A 220 33.17 4.98 18.34
C SER A 220 31.79 5.47 18.81
N ALA A 221 30.90 5.86 17.88
CA ALA A 221 29.53 6.29 18.17
C ALA A 221 28.66 5.17 18.77
N TYR A 222 29.05 3.92 18.55
CA TYR A 222 28.33 2.73 19.00
C TYR A 222 28.97 2.09 20.26
N THR A 223 29.96 2.75 20.85
CA THR A 223 30.57 2.29 22.11
C THR A 223 29.52 2.21 23.22
N ASN A 224 29.65 1.23 24.12
CA ASN A 224 28.73 0.98 25.24
C ASN A 224 27.32 0.49 24.88
N LEU A 225 27.10 -0.07 23.69
CA LEU A 225 25.89 -0.87 23.45
C LEU A 225 25.72 -1.95 24.54
N PRO A 226 24.53 -2.10 25.14
CA PRO A 226 24.37 -2.93 26.32
C PRO A 226 24.39 -4.42 25.96
N SER A 227 24.87 -5.24 26.89
CA SER A 227 24.91 -6.70 26.72
C SER A 227 23.51 -7.35 26.61
N THR A 228 22.44 -6.63 26.95
CA THR A 228 21.04 -7.06 26.77
C THR A 228 20.57 -7.09 25.32
N LEU A 229 21.35 -6.49 24.40
CA LEU A 229 21.00 -6.34 23.00
C LEU A 229 20.84 -7.71 22.31
N ARG A 230 19.71 -7.89 21.62
CA ARG A 230 19.33 -9.11 20.88
C ARG A 230 19.28 -8.87 19.38
N ARG A 231 19.01 -7.65 18.94
CA ARG A 231 18.93 -7.26 17.52
C ARG A 231 19.74 -6.00 17.28
N LEU A 232 20.65 -6.08 16.31
CA LEU A 232 21.46 -4.96 15.86
C LEU A 232 21.32 -4.84 14.34
N VAL A 233 20.95 -3.64 13.87
CA VAL A 233 20.98 -3.26 12.46
C VAL A 233 21.82 -2.01 12.35
N LEU A 234 22.86 -2.08 11.54
CA LEU A 234 23.73 -0.95 11.21
C LEU A 234 23.71 -0.75 9.70
N GLU A 235 23.51 0.49 9.29
CA GLU A 235 23.47 0.92 7.90
C GLU A 235 24.19 2.26 7.76
N ASP A 236 24.96 2.42 6.68
CA ASP A 236 25.74 3.62 6.36
C ASP A 236 26.80 4.00 7.42
N VAL A 237 27.43 3.02 8.06
CA VAL A 237 28.51 3.29 9.04
C VAL A 237 29.81 3.65 8.31
N LEU A 238 30.31 4.86 8.53
CA LEU A 238 31.58 5.36 7.99
C LEU A 238 32.72 5.01 8.95
N GLY A 239 33.95 4.81 8.48
CA GLY A 239 35.09 4.50 9.34
C GLY A 239 34.93 3.22 10.17
N PHE A 240 34.31 2.18 9.60
CA PHE A 240 34.07 0.91 10.29
C PHE A 240 35.39 0.14 10.51
N SER A 241 35.66 -0.25 11.76
CA SER A 241 36.79 -1.12 12.14
C SER A 241 36.27 -2.44 12.71
N VAL A 242 36.86 -3.56 12.25
CA VAL A 242 36.56 -4.91 12.75
C VAL A 242 36.96 -5.05 14.22
N GLU A 243 38.10 -4.49 14.61
CA GLU A 243 38.57 -4.49 16.00
C GLU A 243 37.56 -3.77 16.91
N ALA A 244 37.12 -2.57 16.53
CA ALA A 244 36.13 -1.81 17.29
C ALA A 244 34.76 -2.51 17.35
N PHE A 245 34.35 -3.20 16.27
CA PHE A 245 33.13 -4.02 16.29
C PHE A 245 33.23 -5.19 17.25
N ASN A 246 34.36 -5.89 17.28
CA ASN A 246 34.58 -7.01 18.20
C ASN A 246 34.60 -6.54 19.67
N GLU A 247 35.15 -5.36 19.95
CA GLU A 247 35.19 -4.75 21.28
C GLU A 247 33.79 -4.44 21.85
N LEU A 248 32.75 -4.32 21.01
CA LEU A 248 31.37 -4.14 21.47
C LEU A 248 30.88 -5.30 22.35
N ASN A 249 31.41 -6.51 22.14
CA ASN A 249 31.12 -7.72 22.92
C ASN A 249 29.63 -7.87 23.28
N LEU A 250 28.83 -8.33 22.31
CA LEU A 250 27.36 -8.43 22.42
C LEU A 250 26.91 -9.88 22.64
N PRO A 251 27.01 -10.45 23.86
CA PRO A 251 26.84 -11.89 24.10
C PRO A 251 25.43 -12.42 23.85
N ASN A 252 24.40 -11.56 23.96
CA ASN A 252 23.01 -11.94 23.78
C ASN A 252 22.46 -11.66 22.36
N LEU A 253 23.32 -11.23 21.43
CA LEU A 253 22.90 -10.85 20.09
C LEU A 253 22.44 -12.09 19.31
N LYS A 254 21.19 -12.03 18.80
CA LYS A 254 20.54 -13.08 18.01
C LYS A 254 20.36 -12.69 16.55
N TYR A 255 20.31 -11.40 16.24
CA TYR A 255 20.13 -10.89 14.89
C TYR A 255 21.14 -9.77 14.63
N LEU A 256 21.88 -9.91 13.53
CA LEU A 256 22.81 -8.90 13.03
C LEU A 256 22.51 -8.59 11.57
N ARG A 257 22.32 -7.31 11.25
CA ARG A 257 22.31 -6.82 9.87
C ARG A 257 23.33 -5.71 9.69
N LEU A 258 24.17 -5.84 8.67
CA LEU A 258 25.07 -4.81 8.18
C LEU A 258 24.65 -4.45 6.75
N LYS A 259 24.46 -3.16 6.47
CA LYS A 259 24.09 -2.67 5.14
C LYS A 259 24.91 -1.44 4.75
N THR A 260 25.36 -1.34 3.50
CA THR A 260 26.04 -0.14 2.98
C THR A 260 27.16 0.36 3.92
N ILE A 261 28.10 -0.51 4.27
CA ILE A 261 29.26 -0.15 5.12
C ILE A 261 30.51 -0.25 4.24
N PRO A 262 31.00 0.87 3.67
CA PRO A 262 32.04 0.84 2.64
C PRO A 262 33.34 0.16 3.07
N ASP A 263 33.74 0.30 4.34
CA ASP A 263 34.99 -0.22 4.88
C ASP A 263 34.98 -1.74 5.09
N VAL A 264 33.80 -2.37 5.11
CA VAL A 264 33.67 -3.83 5.24
C VAL A 264 33.88 -4.47 3.87
N THR A 265 35.15 -4.66 3.50
CA THR A 265 35.59 -5.19 2.20
C THR A 265 35.83 -6.70 2.21
N GLU A 266 35.97 -7.31 3.39
CA GLU A 266 36.05 -8.76 3.58
C GLU A 266 35.52 -9.19 4.95
N ILE A 267 35.07 -10.44 5.03
CA ILE A 267 34.76 -11.13 6.30
C ILE A 267 35.73 -12.31 6.40
N ASN A 268 36.66 -12.24 7.34
CA ASN A 268 37.66 -13.28 7.61
C ASN A 268 37.65 -13.64 9.11
N GLU A 269 38.56 -14.50 9.58
CA GLU A 269 38.66 -14.94 10.98
C GLU A 269 38.82 -13.82 12.02
N LYS A 270 39.24 -12.62 11.61
CA LYS A 270 39.32 -11.46 12.52
C LYS A 270 37.93 -10.91 12.86
N PHE A 271 36.91 -11.19 12.04
CA PHE A 271 35.55 -10.75 12.31
C PHE A 271 34.87 -11.75 13.26
N GLU A 272 34.68 -11.34 14.52
CA GLU A 272 34.14 -12.23 15.56
C GLU A 272 32.62 -12.12 15.64
N PHE A 273 31.93 -13.20 15.25
CA PHE A 273 30.48 -13.26 15.37
C PHE A 273 30.02 -13.64 16.80
N PRO A 274 28.96 -13.00 17.34
CA PRO A 274 28.39 -13.38 18.62
C PRO A 274 27.93 -14.85 18.66
N SER A 275 28.23 -15.55 19.76
CA SER A 275 27.99 -17.00 19.88
C SER A 275 26.50 -17.41 19.85
N LEU A 276 25.59 -16.52 20.27
CA LEU A 276 24.15 -16.73 20.27
C LEU A 276 23.45 -16.27 18.98
N LEU A 277 24.20 -15.84 17.97
CA LEU A 277 23.66 -15.32 16.72
C LEU A 277 22.82 -16.40 16.01
N GLU A 278 21.57 -16.06 15.69
CA GLU A 278 20.60 -16.92 15.00
C GLU A 278 20.39 -16.46 13.55
N ASN A 279 20.54 -15.16 13.26
CA ASN A 279 20.35 -14.59 11.93
C ASN A 279 21.46 -13.59 11.58
N LEU A 280 22.13 -13.81 10.44
CA LEU A 280 23.12 -12.90 9.86
C LEU A 280 22.63 -12.38 8.51
N LYS A 281 22.60 -11.05 8.34
CA LYS A 281 22.26 -10.40 7.08
C LYS A 281 23.33 -9.39 6.67
N LEU A 282 23.98 -9.63 5.55
CA LEU A 282 24.91 -8.73 4.88
C LEU A 282 24.26 -8.26 3.59
N TYR A 283 24.10 -6.96 3.40
CA TYR A 283 23.36 -6.44 2.26
C TYR A 283 24.04 -5.21 1.68
N GLU A 284 24.26 -5.13 0.37
CA GLU A 284 24.81 -3.92 -0.26
C GLU A 284 26.17 -3.52 0.36
N LEU A 285 27.00 -4.51 0.69
CA LEU A 285 28.37 -4.31 1.17
C LEU A 285 29.35 -4.50 0.02
N THR A 286 30.54 -3.92 0.15
CA THR A 286 31.65 -4.07 -0.82
C THR A 286 32.45 -5.37 -0.62
N ILE A 287 31.91 -6.33 0.16
CA ILE A 287 32.61 -7.57 0.48
C ILE A 287 32.90 -8.40 -0.77
N THR A 288 34.17 -8.75 -0.95
CA THR A 288 34.61 -9.65 -2.03
C THR A 288 34.89 -11.08 -1.56
N ASN A 289 35.24 -11.24 -0.27
CA ASN A 289 35.55 -12.54 0.34
C ASN A 289 34.77 -12.74 1.64
N PHE A 290 34.23 -13.95 1.82
CA PHE A 290 33.67 -14.43 3.08
C PHE A 290 34.35 -15.77 3.43
N GLU A 291 35.22 -15.77 4.44
CA GLU A 291 35.99 -16.93 4.87
C GLU A 291 35.92 -17.10 6.39
N GLN A 292 35.23 -18.16 6.84
CA GLN A 292 35.02 -18.46 8.25
C GLN A 292 35.13 -19.96 8.49
N ARG A 293 36.09 -20.41 9.29
CA ARG A 293 36.26 -21.83 9.65
C ARG A 293 35.08 -22.33 10.47
N LYS A 294 34.56 -21.49 11.36
CA LYS A 294 33.44 -21.83 12.25
C LYS A 294 32.46 -20.66 12.32
N LEU A 295 31.18 -20.97 12.12
CA LEU A 295 30.10 -20.03 12.36
C LEU A 295 29.45 -20.25 13.73
N PRO A 296 28.72 -19.27 14.29
CA PRO A 296 28.01 -19.41 15.55
C PRO A 296 27.10 -20.64 15.60
N PRO A 297 27.12 -21.44 16.69
CA PRO A 297 26.45 -22.74 16.74
C PRO A 297 24.92 -22.68 16.74
N ARG A 298 24.33 -21.49 16.96
CA ARG A 298 22.88 -21.26 16.91
C ARG A 298 22.39 -20.64 15.60
N LEU A 299 23.30 -20.38 14.66
CA LEU A 299 22.98 -19.69 13.41
C LEU A 299 21.99 -20.51 12.59
N GLN A 300 20.85 -19.92 12.25
CA GLN A 300 19.76 -20.55 11.52
C GLN A 300 19.68 -20.03 10.08
N LYS A 301 19.97 -18.73 9.88
CA LYS A 301 19.88 -18.04 8.60
C LYS A 301 21.12 -17.22 8.30
N ILE A 302 21.61 -17.35 7.08
CA ILE A 302 22.65 -16.49 6.50
C ILE A 302 22.08 -15.89 5.23
N SER A 303 22.13 -14.56 5.12
CA SER A 303 21.71 -13.83 3.93
C SER A 303 22.83 -12.89 3.53
N ILE A 304 23.39 -13.09 2.34
CA ILE A 304 24.34 -12.18 1.71
C ILE A 304 23.71 -11.75 0.40
N ALA A 305 23.49 -10.46 0.22
CA ALA A 305 22.86 -9.98 -1.00
C ALA A 305 23.37 -8.62 -1.48
N ARG A 306 23.40 -8.41 -2.80
CA ARG A 306 23.95 -7.20 -3.44
C ARG A 306 25.39 -6.93 -2.99
N CYS A 307 26.20 -7.98 -2.92
CA CYS A 307 27.61 -7.89 -2.55
C CYS A 307 28.44 -8.47 -3.70
N PRO A 308 29.57 -7.87 -4.10
CA PRO A 308 30.44 -8.37 -5.18
C PRO A 308 31.29 -9.57 -4.71
N LEU A 309 30.64 -10.57 -4.10
CA LEU A 309 31.24 -11.69 -3.41
C LEU A 309 31.82 -12.68 -4.41
N LYS A 310 33.15 -12.75 -4.50
CA LYS A 310 33.89 -13.64 -5.40
C LYS A 310 34.28 -14.95 -4.74
N LYS A 311 34.31 -15.00 -3.41
CA LYS A 311 34.74 -16.18 -2.64
C LYS A 311 33.88 -16.37 -1.39
N PHE A 312 33.40 -17.59 -1.18
CA PHE A 312 32.57 -17.95 -0.03
C PHE A 312 33.00 -19.31 0.53
N ARG A 313 33.69 -19.32 1.67
CA ARG A 313 34.21 -20.53 2.29
C ARG A 313 33.82 -20.65 3.75
N VAL A 314 33.21 -21.78 4.06
CA VAL A 314 32.89 -22.19 5.43
C VAL A 314 33.30 -23.65 5.60
N ASP A 315 34.26 -23.93 6.49
CA ASP A 315 34.80 -25.29 6.66
C ASP A 315 33.75 -26.24 7.22
N THR A 316 32.96 -25.77 8.20
CA THR A 316 31.89 -26.56 8.83
C THR A 316 30.73 -25.67 9.21
N PHE A 317 29.61 -25.82 8.52
CA PHE A 317 28.36 -25.19 8.92
C PHE A 317 27.78 -25.85 10.18
N PRO A 318 27.19 -25.06 11.09
CA PRO A 318 26.48 -25.61 12.22
C PRO A 318 25.17 -26.27 11.77
N ASN A 319 24.80 -27.37 12.43
CA ASN A 319 23.57 -28.14 12.13
C ASN A 319 22.27 -27.34 12.33
N SER A 320 22.36 -26.15 12.94
CA SER A 320 21.24 -25.23 13.11
C SER A 320 20.87 -24.48 11.83
N VAL A 321 21.78 -24.36 10.86
CA VAL A 321 21.53 -23.58 9.62
C VAL A 321 20.47 -24.28 8.78
N LYS A 322 19.37 -23.57 8.57
CA LYS A 322 18.21 -24.01 7.79
C LYS A 322 18.00 -23.21 6.52
N GLU A 323 18.55 -22.00 6.45
CA GLU A 323 18.34 -21.10 5.32
C GLU A 323 19.65 -20.40 4.91
N LEU A 324 19.97 -20.47 3.62
CA LEU A 324 21.11 -19.79 3.01
C LEU A 324 20.62 -18.99 1.80
N ILE A 325 20.81 -17.67 1.85
CA ILE A 325 20.47 -16.76 0.75
C ILE A 325 21.74 -16.10 0.26
N LEU A 326 22.00 -16.27 -1.03
CA LEU A 326 23.11 -15.72 -1.79
C LEU A 326 22.50 -15.05 -3.03
N ASP A 327 22.30 -13.74 -2.99
CA ASP A 327 21.40 -13.06 -3.93
C ASP A 327 22.01 -11.80 -4.52
N ASP A 328 22.15 -11.69 -5.84
CA ASP A 328 22.86 -10.57 -6.49
C ASP A 328 24.33 -10.53 -6.04
N ILE A 329 25.06 -11.59 -6.39
CA ILE A 329 26.47 -11.78 -6.02
C ILE A 329 27.32 -12.29 -7.19
N ASP A 330 28.61 -11.98 -7.17
CA ASP A 330 29.59 -12.37 -8.21
C ASP A 330 30.26 -13.73 -7.96
N LEU A 331 29.58 -14.64 -7.26
CA LEU A 331 30.18 -15.90 -6.82
C LEU A 331 30.21 -16.89 -8.00
N PRO A 332 31.40 -17.37 -8.43
CA PRO A 332 31.50 -18.26 -9.58
C PRO A 332 31.04 -19.68 -9.24
N SER A 333 30.56 -20.42 -10.25
CA SER A 333 30.16 -21.83 -10.12
C SER A 333 31.22 -22.73 -9.47
N SER A 334 32.51 -22.44 -9.70
CA SER A 334 33.63 -23.20 -9.14
C SER A 334 33.69 -23.12 -7.62
N GLU A 335 33.40 -21.96 -7.03
CA GLU A 335 33.36 -21.78 -5.57
C GLU A 335 32.10 -22.42 -4.96
N ILE A 336 30.95 -22.37 -5.66
CA ILE A 336 29.72 -23.04 -5.21
C ILE A 336 29.88 -24.57 -5.25
N ARG A 337 30.55 -25.11 -6.27
CA ARG A 337 30.77 -26.55 -6.45
C ARG A 337 31.55 -27.19 -5.29
N ILE A 338 32.49 -26.45 -4.71
CA ILE A 338 33.32 -26.95 -3.59
C ILE A 338 32.66 -26.73 -2.21
N LEU A 339 31.53 -26.03 -2.16
CA LEU A 339 30.85 -25.72 -0.91
C LEU A 339 30.23 -26.98 -0.29
N LYS A 340 30.51 -27.21 0.99
CA LYS A 340 29.87 -28.27 1.77
C LYS A 340 28.59 -27.71 2.40
N PHE A 341 27.45 -27.89 1.75
CA PHE A 341 26.18 -27.37 2.24
C PHE A 341 25.79 -27.95 3.61
N PRO A 342 25.09 -27.18 4.48
CA PRO A 342 24.62 -27.67 5.77
C PRO A 342 23.71 -28.91 5.62
N PRO A 343 23.91 -29.99 6.39
CA PRO A 343 23.15 -31.24 6.20
C PRO A 343 21.65 -31.13 6.59
N ARG A 344 21.26 -30.06 7.29
CA ARG A 344 19.86 -29.77 7.68
C ARG A 344 19.29 -28.54 6.95
N LEU A 345 19.92 -28.11 5.85
CA LEU A 345 19.44 -26.98 5.06
C LEU A 345 18.04 -27.29 4.51
N ILE A 346 17.12 -26.36 4.70
CA ILE A 346 15.70 -26.46 4.29
C ILE A 346 15.44 -25.58 3.07
N SER A 347 16.06 -24.39 3.02
CA SER A 347 15.91 -23.43 1.93
C SER A 347 17.27 -22.93 1.45
N LEU A 348 17.46 -22.94 0.13
CA LEU A 348 18.62 -22.38 -0.55
C LEU A 348 18.16 -21.42 -1.65
N GLN A 349 18.62 -20.19 -1.58
CA GLN A 349 18.46 -19.22 -2.66
C GLN A 349 19.84 -18.82 -3.19
N ILE A 350 20.05 -19.03 -4.49
CA ILE A 350 21.20 -18.55 -5.25
C ILE A 350 20.69 -17.84 -6.49
N ALA A 351 20.41 -16.55 -6.37
CA ALA A 351 19.72 -15.77 -7.40
C ALA A 351 20.58 -14.59 -7.86
N ARG A 352 20.37 -14.13 -9.11
CA ARG A 352 21.19 -13.05 -9.71
C ARG A 352 22.68 -13.28 -9.52
N SER A 353 23.11 -14.51 -9.78
CA SER A 353 24.51 -14.93 -9.65
C SER A 353 25.16 -15.19 -11.01
N GLN A 354 26.47 -15.46 -11.03
CA GLN A 354 27.21 -15.83 -12.23
C GLN A 354 27.37 -17.36 -12.35
N LEU A 355 26.32 -18.13 -12.04
CA LEU A 355 26.33 -19.58 -12.28
C LEU A 355 26.44 -19.86 -13.79
N THR A 356 27.10 -20.95 -14.13
CA THR A 356 27.35 -21.38 -15.52
C THR A 356 26.88 -22.82 -15.75
N SER A 357 26.58 -23.53 -14.68
CA SER A 357 26.07 -24.91 -14.70
C SER A 357 25.28 -25.21 -13.42
N LEU A 358 24.47 -26.27 -13.47
CA LEU A 358 23.72 -26.82 -12.34
C LEU A 358 24.40 -28.03 -11.66
N ASP A 359 25.68 -28.28 -11.92
CA ASP A 359 26.36 -29.50 -11.45
C ASP A 359 26.36 -29.65 -9.92
N PHE A 360 26.37 -28.51 -9.20
CA PHE A 360 26.34 -28.49 -7.73
C PHE A 360 25.00 -28.96 -7.15
N VAL A 361 23.92 -29.00 -7.95
CA VAL A 361 22.59 -29.43 -7.47
C VAL A 361 22.66 -30.86 -6.89
N SER A 362 23.53 -31.70 -7.45
CA SER A 362 23.76 -33.07 -6.98
C SER A 362 24.41 -33.16 -5.60
N SER A 363 25.07 -32.09 -5.11
CA SER A 363 25.69 -32.04 -3.78
C SER A 363 24.78 -31.45 -2.70
N LEU A 364 23.57 -31.04 -3.06
CA LEU A 364 22.59 -30.48 -2.13
C LEU A 364 22.04 -31.57 -1.17
N PRO A 365 21.75 -31.20 0.09
CA PRO A 365 21.30 -32.16 1.10
C PRO A 365 19.85 -32.61 0.85
N GLY A 366 19.55 -33.87 1.17
CA GLY A 366 18.18 -34.41 1.05
C GLY A 366 17.13 -33.75 1.96
N SER A 367 17.55 -32.93 2.94
CA SER A 367 16.65 -32.13 3.78
C SER A 367 16.06 -30.91 3.08
N LEU A 368 16.60 -30.53 1.92
CA LEU A 368 16.23 -29.32 1.19
C LEU A 368 14.80 -29.44 0.68
N LYS A 369 13.97 -28.43 0.99
CA LYS A 369 12.57 -28.34 0.58
C LYS A 369 12.33 -27.26 -0.46
N SER A 370 13.11 -26.17 -0.44
CA SER A 370 12.97 -25.05 -1.37
C SER A 370 14.32 -24.71 -1.98
N LEU A 371 14.36 -24.63 -3.31
CA LEU A 371 15.52 -24.25 -4.10
C LEU A 371 15.14 -23.14 -5.07
N CYS A 372 15.75 -21.98 -4.91
CA CYS A 372 15.47 -20.80 -5.69
C CYS A 372 16.73 -20.33 -6.44
N LEU A 373 16.74 -20.52 -7.76
CA LEU A 373 17.86 -20.18 -8.64
C LEU A 373 17.45 -19.15 -9.71
N HIS A 374 16.68 -18.12 -9.34
CA HIS A 374 16.06 -17.21 -10.30
C HIS A 374 16.99 -16.09 -10.82
N SER A 375 16.57 -15.45 -11.92
CA SER A 375 17.14 -14.21 -12.47
C SER A 375 18.59 -14.31 -12.94
N LYS A 376 18.80 -14.91 -14.10
CA LYS A 376 20.09 -15.00 -14.82
C LYS A 376 21.22 -15.62 -14.01
N SER A 377 20.89 -16.50 -13.08
CA SER A 377 21.92 -17.29 -12.42
C SER A 377 22.69 -18.09 -13.47
N LEU A 378 22.08 -18.64 -14.51
CA LEU A 378 22.78 -19.35 -15.58
C LEU A 378 23.21 -18.42 -16.72
N GLY A 379 24.50 -18.08 -16.78
CA GLY A 379 25.13 -17.29 -17.83
C GLY A 379 25.14 -17.97 -19.21
N ILE A 380 25.36 -17.18 -20.26
CA ILE A 380 25.57 -17.66 -21.62
C ILE A 380 26.93 -18.36 -21.66
N LEU A 381 26.96 -19.70 -21.72
CA LEU A 381 28.20 -20.39 -22.11
C LEU A 381 28.54 -19.96 -23.54
N ASN A 382 29.74 -19.41 -23.73
CA ASN A 382 30.20 -19.09 -25.07
C ASN A 382 30.37 -20.41 -25.84
N LYS A 383 30.03 -20.41 -27.15
CA LYS A 383 30.18 -21.58 -28.04
C LYS A 383 31.59 -22.19 -28.05
N THR A 384 32.59 -21.48 -27.52
CA THR A 384 33.99 -21.88 -27.45
C THR A 384 34.39 -22.55 -26.13
N ASP A 385 33.49 -22.64 -25.14
CA ASP A 385 33.80 -23.33 -23.89
C ASP A 385 33.73 -24.86 -24.12
N GLU A 386 34.85 -25.55 -23.98
CA GLU A 386 34.93 -27.03 -24.05
C GLU A 386 34.00 -27.73 -23.02
N SER A 387 33.56 -27.01 -21.98
CA SER A 387 32.56 -27.46 -21.00
C SER A 387 31.10 -27.37 -21.46
N SER A 388 30.84 -26.73 -22.61
CA SER A 388 29.48 -26.55 -23.15
C SER A 388 28.90 -27.86 -23.71
N ASP A 389 29.72 -28.73 -24.28
CA ASP A 389 29.26 -30.04 -24.79
C ASP A 389 29.02 -31.06 -23.67
N THR A 390 29.77 -30.98 -22.57
CA THR A 390 29.56 -31.83 -21.39
C THR A 390 28.30 -31.43 -20.61
N ALA A 391 28.04 -30.12 -20.42
CA ALA A 391 26.82 -29.65 -19.76
C ALA A 391 25.53 -30.12 -20.48
N ARG A 392 25.53 -30.10 -21.83
CA ARG A 392 24.39 -30.50 -22.68
C ARG A 392 23.95 -31.95 -22.54
N THR A 393 24.84 -32.83 -22.11
CA THR A 393 24.57 -34.28 -22.03
C THR A 393 24.37 -34.76 -20.58
N CYS A 394 24.65 -33.92 -19.58
CA CYS A 394 24.51 -34.26 -18.17
C CYS A 394 23.05 -34.25 -17.71
N GLN A 395 22.64 -35.30 -16.99
CA GLN A 395 21.39 -35.30 -16.23
C GLN A 395 21.56 -34.51 -14.94
N VAL A 396 20.66 -33.56 -14.68
CA VAL A 396 20.57 -32.81 -13.42
C VAL A 396 19.51 -33.47 -12.56
N LYS A 397 19.92 -34.08 -11.45
CA LYS A 397 19.02 -34.70 -10.46
C LYS A 397 18.88 -33.79 -9.25
N PHE A 398 17.67 -33.31 -9.01
CA PHE A 398 17.36 -32.50 -7.83
C PHE A 398 17.16 -33.36 -6.57
N PRO A 399 17.35 -32.82 -5.36
CA PRO A 399 17.18 -33.57 -4.11
C PRO A 399 15.78 -34.16 -3.94
N GLU A 400 15.68 -35.42 -3.50
CA GLU A 400 14.41 -36.16 -3.32
C GLU A 400 13.40 -35.47 -2.39
N GLY A 401 13.87 -34.70 -1.40
CA GLY A 401 13.03 -33.97 -0.44
C GLY A 401 12.45 -32.64 -0.93
N LEU A 402 12.84 -32.20 -2.14
CA LEU A 402 12.50 -30.89 -2.67
C LEU A 402 11.00 -30.79 -2.98
N GLN A 403 10.38 -29.69 -2.55
CA GLN A 403 8.95 -29.40 -2.72
C GLN A 403 8.72 -28.17 -3.61
N GLU A 404 9.63 -27.20 -3.57
CA GLU A 404 9.56 -25.97 -4.34
C GLU A 404 10.84 -25.78 -5.15
N LEU A 405 10.70 -25.57 -6.45
CA LEU A 405 11.80 -25.29 -7.37
C LEU A 405 11.48 -24.06 -8.21
N ASN A 406 12.29 -23.01 -8.06
CA ASN A 406 12.19 -21.81 -8.87
C ASN A 406 13.44 -21.63 -9.73
N LEU A 407 13.27 -21.76 -11.05
CA LEU A 407 14.29 -21.53 -12.07
C LEU A 407 13.96 -20.34 -12.97
N GLU A 408 13.04 -19.47 -12.55
CA GLU A 408 12.52 -18.37 -13.36
C GLU A 408 13.63 -17.43 -13.86
N ARG A 409 13.46 -16.88 -15.06
CA ARG A 409 14.37 -15.90 -15.67
C ARG A 409 15.77 -16.45 -15.94
N ASN A 410 15.90 -17.75 -16.24
CA ASN A 410 17.13 -18.38 -16.74
C ASN A 410 17.00 -18.77 -18.22
N ARG A 411 17.02 -17.78 -19.11
CA ARG A 411 16.87 -17.97 -20.56
C ARG A 411 17.88 -18.93 -21.20
N SER A 412 19.06 -19.10 -20.61
CA SER A 412 20.03 -20.08 -21.10
C SER A 412 19.77 -21.51 -20.64
N LEU A 413 18.81 -21.76 -19.73
CA LEU A 413 18.58 -23.08 -19.14
C LEU A 413 18.34 -24.16 -20.20
N PHE A 414 17.37 -23.96 -21.09
CA PHE A 414 17.02 -24.96 -22.10
C PHE A 414 17.91 -24.93 -23.36
N ILE A 415 18.81 -23.94 -23.46
CA ILE A 415 19.94 -23.96 -24.40
C ILE A 415 21.05 -24.89 -23.89
N LEU A 416 21.23 -24.93 -22.57
CA LEU A 416 22.26 -25.69 -21.88
C LEU A 416 21.84 -27.13 -21.56
N TYR A 417 20.58 -27.34 -21.21
CA TYR A 417 20.06 -28.64 -20.79
C TYR A 417 18.80 -28.98 -21.58
N SER A 418 18.79 -30.13 -22.26
CA SER A 418 17.55 -30.64 -22.84
C SER A 418 16.50 -30.89 -21.74
N PRO A 419 15.20 -30.64 -21.98
CA PRO A 419 14.15 -30.84 -20.97
C PRO A 419 14.18 -32.21 -20.28
N ARG A 420 14.42 -33.30 -21.04
CA ARG A 420 14.55 -34.66 -20.50
C ARG A 420 15.70 -34.87 -19.49
N ASN A 421 16.70 -33.99 -19.52
CA ASN A 421 17.87 -34.11 -18.65
C ASN A 421 17.62 -33.49 -17.26
N LEU A 422 16.56 -32.70 -17.09
CA LEU A 422 16.13 -32.20 -15.79
C LEU A 422 15.24 -33.25 -15.11
N ILE A 423 15.78 -33.94 -14.11
CA ILE A 423 15.08 -34.99 -13.37
C ILE A 423 14.49 -34.40 -12.09
N PHE A 424 13.20 -34.09 -12.13
CA PHE A 424 12.47 -33.54 -10.98
C PHE A 424 12.15 -34.65 -9.95
N PRO A 425 12.17 -34.32 -8.65
CA PRO A 425 11.93 -35.30 -7.60
C PRO A 425 10.43 -35.56 -7.41
N PRO A 426 10.04 -36.74 -6.90
CA PRO A 426 8.65 -37.16 -6.78
C PRO A 426 7.86 -36.42 -5.70
N ASN A 427 8.49 -35.58 -4.88
CA ASN A 427 7.82 -34.78 -3.84
C ASN A 427 7.60 -33.32 -4.27
N LEU A 428 8.01 -32.94 -5.48
CA LEU A 428 7.90 -31.57 -5.97
C LEU A 428 6.42 -31.19 -6.11
N LYS A 429 6.07 -30.04 -5.54
CA LYS A 429 4.72 -29.48 -5.52
C LYS A 429 4.63 -28.20 -6.34
N ASP A 430 5.67 -27.37 -6.32
CA ASP A 430 5.67 -26.08 -6.98
C ASP A 430 6.89 -25.97 -7.90
N LEU A 431 6.65 -25.78 -9.19
CA LEU A 431 7.67 -25.63 -10.21
C LEU A 431 7.46 -24.33 -10.99
N ASN A 432 8.46 -23.45 -10.94
CA ASN A 432 8.49 -22.22 -11.73
C ASN A 432 9.60 -22.29 -12.78
N LEU A 433 9.21 -22.32 -14.05
CA LEU A 433 10.06 -22.28 -15.23
C LEU A 433 9.75 -21.04 -16.09
N GLY A 434 9.22 -19.96 -15.51
CA GLY A 434 8.91 -18.75 -16.27
C GLY A 434 10.17 -18.09 -16.85
N ASP A 435 10.10 -17.52 -18.06
CA ASP A 435 11.22 -16.81 -18.71
C ASP A 435 12.52 -17.67 -18.81
N THR A 436 12.39 -18.94 -19.22
CA THR A 436 13.52 -19.89 -19.34
C THR A 436 13.84 -20.30 -20.79
N ASP A 437 13.19 -19.69 -21.77
CA ASP A 437 13.22 -20.08 -23.20
C ASP A 437 12.87 -21.57 -23.40
N LEU A 438 11.95 -22.11 -22.60
CA LEU A 438 11.36 -23.42 -22.79
C LEU A 438 10.47 -23.39 -24.04
N SER A 439 11.03 -23.59 -25.23
CA SER A 439 10.25 -23.75 -26.47
C SER A 439 11.00 -24.66 -27.45
N PRO A 440 10.47 -25.86 -27.78
CA PRO A 440 9.18 -26.45 -27.36
C PRO A 440 9.20 -27.08 -25.94
N VAL A 441 8.04 -27.47 -25.40
CA VAL A 441 7.88 -28.15 -24.09
C VAL A 441 8.17 -29.66 -24.10
N ASN A 442 8.40 -30.25 -25.28
CA ASN A 442 8.51 -31.69 -25.45
C ASN A 442 9.61 -32.30 -24.56
N GLU A 443 9.37 -33.54 -24.11
CA GLU A 443 10.28 -34.30 -23.23
C GLU A 443 10.44 -33.75 -21.79
N LEU A 444 9.69 -32.71 -21.40
CA LEU A 444 9.65 -32.24 -20.01
C LEU A 444 8.81 -33.17 -19.15
N ASN A 445 9.47 -34.00 -18.33
CA ASN A 445 8.80 -35.00 -17.50
C ASN A 445 8.38 -34.40 -16.14
N LEU A 446 7.11 -34.03 -15.99
CA LEU A 446 6.59 -33.45 -14.75
C LEU A 446 6.27 -34.53 -13.69
N PRO A 447 6.56 -34.29 -12.39
CA PRO A 447 6.22 -35.24 -11.34
C PRO A 447 4.70 -35.25 -11.05
N PRO A 448 4.11 -36.41 -10.72
CA PRO A 448 2.66 -36.54 -10.53
C PRO A 448 2.11 -35.79 -9.30
N THR A 449 2.98 -35.41 -8.35
CA THR A 449 2.63 -34.66 -7.13
C THR A 449 2.54 -33.15 -7.34
N LEU A 450 2.86 -32.66 -8.54
CA LEU A 450 2.93 -31.24 -8.82
C LEU A 450 1.54 -30.60 -8.65
N ASN A 451 1.50 -29.56 -7.83
CA ASN A 451 0.30 -28.78 -7.50
C ASN A 451 0.27 -27.44 -8.27
N SER A 452 1.44 -26.82 -8.49
CA SER A 452 1.56 -25.55 -9.20
C SER A 452 2.65 -25.62 -10.26
N LEU A 453 2.32 -25.19 -11.48
CA LEU A 453 3.23 -25.09 -12.60
C LEU A 453 3.15 -23.68 -13.21
N ARG A 454 4.29 -23.00 -13.29
CA ARG A 454 4.40 -21.72 -14.01
C ARG A 454 5.33 -21.86 -15.20
N LEU A 455 4.79 -21.60 -16.39
CA LEU A 455 5.50 -21.58 -17.67
C LEU A 455 5.37 -20.22 -18.37
N CYS A 456 5.12 -19.15 -17.62
CA CYS A 456 4.92 -17.82 -18.18
C CYS A 456 6.16 -17.29 -18.93
N SER A 457 5.99 -16.42 -19.91
CA SER A 457 7.13 -15.77 -20.61
C SER A 457 8.10 -16.72 -21.34
N ASN A 458 7.64 -17.87 -21.87
CA ASN A 458 8.50 -18.84 -22.58
C ASN A 458 8.33 -18.83 -24.11
N SER A 459 7.59 -17.88 -24.66
CA SER A 459 7.28 -17.82 -26.10
C SER A 459 6.58 -19.07 -26.65
N LEU A 460 5.85 -19.80 -25.81
CA LEU A 460 5.14 -21.03 -26.16
C LEU A 460 4.00 -20.75 -27.13
N VAL A 461 3.83 -21.63 -28.12
CA VAL A 461 2.71 -21.58 -29.10
C VAL A 461 1.70 -22.69 -28.89
N SER A 462 2.11 -23.81 -28.29
CA SER A 462 1.28 -24.97 -27.92
C SER A 462 1.89 -25.69 -26.70
N LEU A 463 1.13 -26.60 -26.09
CA LEU A 463 1.62 -27.56 -25.08
C LEU A 463 1.68 -28.99 -25.63
N GLU A 464 1.74 -29.16 -26.96
CA GLU A 464 1.84 -30.48 -27.58
C GLU A 464 3.03 -31.26 -26.99
N GLY A 465 2.81 -32.52 -26.60
CA GLY A 465 3.86 -33.36 -26.02
C GLY A 465 4.17 -33.12 -24.54
N LEU A 466 3.38 -32.30 -23.82
CA LEU A 466 3.46 -32.14 -22.36
C LEU A 466 2.28 -32.78 -21.65
N ASP A 467 2.56 -33.76 -20.78
CA ASP A 467 1.55 -34.38 -19.91
C ASP A 467 1.40 -33.58 -18.60
N LEU A 468 0.27 -32.88 -18.45
CA LEU A 468 -0.05 -32.17 -17.22
C LEU A 468 -0.47 -33.14 -16.11
N PRO A 469 0.12 -33.06 -14.89
CA PRO A 469 -0.25 -33.93 -13.78
C PRO A 469 -1.73 -33.82 -13.41
N PRO A 470 -2.43 -34.95 -13.14
CA PRO A 470 -3.87 -34.93 -12.85
C PRO A 470 -4.24 -34.21 -11.55
N GLY A 471 -3.29 -34.09 -10.61
CA GLY A 471 -3.44 -33.37 -9.34
C GLY A 471 -3.08 -31.89 -9.41
N LEU A 472 -2.72 -31.35 -10.59
CA LEU A 472 -2.33 -29.96 -10.75
C LEU A 472 -3.50 -29.02 -10.43
N ASN A 473 -3.25 -28.06 -9.56
CA ASN A 473 -4.24 -27.12 -9.04
C ASN A 473 -4.10 -25.71 -9.65
N SER A 474 -2.87 -25.30 -9.98
CA SER A 474 -2.56 -23.99 -10.54
C SER A 474 -1.68 -24.12 -11.77
N LEU A 475 -2.09 -23.48 -12.86
CA LEU A 475 -1.36 -23.44 -14.13
C LEU A 475 -1.27 -22.00 -14.63
N ASP A 476 -0.05 -21.51 -14.80
CA ASP A 476 0.24 -20.19 -15.36
C ASP A 476 0.96 -20.33 -16.71
N LEU A 477 0.27 -19.90 -17.76
CA LEU A 477 0.71 -19.87 -19.15
C LEU A 477 0.75 -18.43 -19.68
N SER A 478 0.75 -17.43 -18.81
CA SER A 478 0.70 -16.03 -19.19
C SER A 478 1.94 -15.57 -19.97
N ASN A 479 1.80 -14.51 -20.76
CA ASN A 479 2.88 -13.89 -21.54
C ASN A 479 3.57 -14.89 -22.49
N ASN A 480 2.79 -15.69 -23.22
CA ASN A 480 3.28 -16.62 -24.24
C ASN A 480 2.72 -16.21 -25.62
N ASN A 481 2.88 -17.07 -26.63
CA ASN A 481 2.46 -16.82 -28.00
C ASN A 481 1.31 -17.75 -28.43
N PHE A 482 0.45 -18.18 -27.49
CA PHE A 482 -0.69 -19.04 -27.84
C PHE A 482 -1.67 -18.26 -28.72
N VAL A 483 -1.98 -18.80 -29.90
CA VAL A 483 -2.99 -18.26 -30.83
C VAL A 483 -4.30 -19.04 -30.75
N SER A 484 -4.22 -20.31 -30.33
CA SER A 484 -5.34 -21.21 -30.07
C SER A 484 -5.14 -21.95 -28.74
N VAL A 485 -6.23 -22.51 -28.22
CA VAL A 485 -6.28 -23.42 -27.07
C VAL A 485 -6.43 -24.88 -27.49
N ASP A 486 -6.31 -25.17 -28.78
CA ASP A 486 -6.30 -26.55 -29.28
C ASP A 486 -5.20 -27.35 -28.57
N GLU A 487 -5.49 -28.61 -28.24
CA GLU A 487 -4.58 -29.54 -27.55
C GLU A 487 -4.25 -29.18 -26.08
N LEU A 488 -4.82 -28.10 -25.54
CA LEU A 488 -4.72 -27.77 -24.11
C LEU A 488 -5.67 -28.64 -23.27
N ASN A 489 -5.18 -29.82 -22.88
CA ASN A 489 -5.93 -30.74 -22.01
C ASN A 489 -5.76 -30.38 -20.53
N LEU A 490 -6.72 -29.65 -19.97
CA LEU A 490 -6.68 -29.21 -18.57
C LEU A 490 -6.97 -30.36 -17.58
N PRO A 491 -6.21 -30.47 -16.47
CA PRO A 491 -6.46 -31.48 -15.46
C PRO A 491 -7.75 -31.20 -14.68
N PRO A 492 -8.48 -32.23 -14.23
CA PRO A 492 -9.81 -32.07 -13.62
C PRO A 492 -9.79 -31.37 -12.24
N GLY A 493 -8.64 -31.32 -11.58
CA GLY A 493 -8.45 -30.66 -10.28
C GLY A 493 -8.00 -29.19 -10.34
N LEU A 494 -7.85 -28.63 -11.54
CA LEU A 494 -7.33 -27.28 -11.72
C LEU A 494 -8.30 -26.22 -11.18
N THR A 495 -7.85 -25.40 -10.22
CA THR A 495 -8.62 -24.29 -9.66
C THR A 495 -8.20 -22.92 -10.19
N PHE A 496 -6.99 -22.78 -10.70
CA PHE A 496 -6.45 -21.52 -11.24
C PHE A 496 -5.82 -21.75 -12.61
N LEU A 497 -6.27 -20.96 -13.60
CA LEU A 497 -5.70 -20.93 -14.94
C LEU A 497 -5.43 -19.48 -15.35
N ASP A 498 -4.17 -19.18 -15.68
CA ASP A 498 -3.76 -17.89 -16.24
C ASP A 498 -3.28 -18.08 -17.69
N LEU A 499 -3.96 -17.41 -18.61
CA LEU A 499 -3.66 -17.35 -20.05
C LEU A 499 -3.50 -15.89 -20.52
N ASN A 500 -3.18 -14.98 -19.60
CA ASN A 500 -3.04 -13.56 -19.88
C ASN A 500 -1.90 -13.28 -20.87
N PHE A 501 -1.96 -12.14 -21.56
CA PHE A 501 -0.89 -11.68 -22.46
C PHE A 501 -0.49 -12.75 -23.48
N ASN A 502 -1.49 -13.35 -24.13
CA ASN A 502 -1.30 -14.25 -25.25
C ASN A 502 -1.88 -13.62 -26.52
N SER A 503 -1.95 -14.39 -27.61
CA SER A 503 -2.51 -13.93 -28.88
C SER A 503 -3.79 -14.68 -29.25
N LEU A 504 -4.53 -15.19 -28.26
CA LEU A 504 -5.70 -16.04 -28.49
C LEU A 504 -6.79 -15.29 -29.25
N ILE A 505 -7.25 -15.86 -30.37
CA ILE A 505 -8.32 -15.30 -31.20
C ILE A 505 -9.68 -15.95 -30.87
N SER A 506 -9.65 -17.18 -30.37
CA SER A 506 -10.82 -17.96 -29.95
C SER A 506 -10.46 -18.85 -28.76
N VAL A 507 -11.48 -19.19 -27.98
CA VAL A 507 -11.42 -20.10 -26.83
C VAL A 507 -12.22 -21.38 -27.08
N LYS A 508 -12.61 -21.61 -28.34
CA LYS A 508 -13.30 -22.83 -28.77
C LYS A 508 -12.41 -24.05 -28.47
N GLY A 509 -13.00 -25.07 -27.87
CA GLY A 509 -12.29 -26.30 -27.49
C GLY A 509 -11.65 -26.25 -26.09
N LEU A 510 -11.66 -25.10 -25.40
CA LEU A 510 -11.18 -25.01 -24.02
C LEU A 510 -12.16 -25.68 -23.06
N GLY A 511 -11.89 -26.93 -22.70
CA GLY A 511 -12.65 -27.67 -21.69
C GLY A 511 -12.28 -27.23 -20.27
N LEU A 512 -13.01 -26.26 -19.70
CA LEU A 512 -12.78 -25.79 -18.34
C LEU A 512 -13.22 -26.85 -17.31
N PRO A 513 -12.36 -27.23 -16.33
CA PRO A 513 -12.72 -28.24 -15.34
C PRO A 513 -13.74 -27.69 -14.32
N PRO A 514 -14.61 -28.56 -13.76
CA PRO A 514 -15.65 -28.15 -12.81
C PRO A 514 -15.11 -27.68 -11.45
N SER A 515 -13.80 -27.78 -11.22
CA SER A 515 -13.10 -27.29 -10.03
C SER A 515 -12.57 -25.87 -10.19
N LEU A 516 -12.60 -25.28 -11.40
CA LEU A 516 -11.99 -23.98 -11.69
C LEU A 516 -12.63 -22.86 -10.87
N ILE A 517 -11.81 -22.09 -10.16
CA ILE A 517 -12.20 -20.97 -9.29
C ILE A 517 -11.82 -19.63 -9.94
N SER A 518 -10.69 -19.58 -10.64
CA SER A 518 -10.18 -18.36 -11.28
C SER A 518 -9.70 -18.63 -12.69
N LEU A 519 -10.18 -17.80 -13.63
CA LEU A 519 -9.77 -17.81 -15.04
C LEU A 519 -9.34 -16.40 -15.46
N SER A 520 -8.11 -16.29 -15.99
CA SER A 520 -7.57 -15.05 -16.52
C SER A 520 -7.25 -15.20 -18.01
N LEU A 521 -7.87 -14.36 -18.83
CA LEU A 521 -7.69 -14.27 -20.30
C LEU A 521 -7.43 -12.81 -20.72
N CYS A 522 -6.99 -11.97 -19.80
CA CYS A 522 -6.67 -10.57 -20.02
C CYS A 522 -5.63 -10.41 -21.14
N SER A 523 -5.70 -9.34 -21.92
CA SER A 523 -4.71 -9.01 -22.95
C SER A 523 -4.55 -10.14 -23.98
N ASN A 524 -5.65 -10.47 -24.65
CA ASN A 524 -5.71 -11.40 -25.78
C ASN A 524 -6.46 -10.73 -26.96
N ASN A 525 -6.68 -11.47 -28.05
CA ASN A 525 -7.37 -10.99 -29.26
C ASN A 525 -8.81 -11.55 -29.38
N LEU A 526 -9.47 -11.85 -28.25
CA LEU A 526 -10.78 -12.50 -28.26
C LEU A 526 -11.87 -11.53 -28.70
N VAL A 527 -12.69 -11.94 -29.66
CA VAL A 527 -13.87 -11.17 -30.13
C VAL A 527 -15.17 -11.64 -29.47
N SER A 528 -15.18 -12.86 -28.91
CA SER A 528 -16.31 -13.47 -28.22
C SER A 528 -15.83 -14.57 -27.27
N VAL A 529 -16.59 -14.78 -26.20
CA VAL A 529 -16.37 -15.87 -25.22
C VAL A 529 -17.62 -16.74 -25.02
N ASN A 530 -18.64 -16.61 -25.89
CA ASN A 530 -19.91 -17.32 -25.73
C ASN A 530 -19.77 -18.87 -25.78
N GLU A 531 -18.68 -19.36 -26.39
CA GLU A 531 -18.34 -20.78 -26.49
C GLU A 531 -17.72 -21.38 -25.21
N LEU A 532 -17.34 -20.57 -24.22
CA LEU A 532 -16.77 -21.06 -22.95
C LEU A 532 -17.85 -21.53 -21.99
N ASP A 533 -17.89 -22.82 -21.66
CA ASP A 533 -18.74 -23.34 -20.59
C ASP A 533 -18.10 -23.08 -19.22
N LEU A 534 -18.55 -21.99 -18.58
CA LEU A 534 -18.04 -21.54 -17.30
C LEU A 534 -18.56 -22.43 -16.16
N PRO A 535 -17.69 -23.00 -15.32
CA PRO A 535 -18.11 -23.85 -14.21
C PRO A 535 -18.76 -23.03 -13.08
N LEU A 536 -19.67 -23.66 -12.34
CA LEU A 536 -20.37 -23.00 -11.24
C LEU A 536 -19.46 -22.63 -10.06
N THR A 537 -18.26 -23.19 -9.98
CA THR A 537 -17.24 -22.88 -8.96
C THR A 537 -16.49 -21.58 -9.23
N LEU A 538 -16.61 -21.00 -10.44
CA LEU A 538 -15.85 -19.83 -10.86
C LEU A 538 -16.23 -18.60 -10.02
N THR A 539 -15.24 -18.00 -9.36
CA THR A 539 -15.39 -16.77 -8.56
C THR A 539 -14.70 -15.57 -9.20
N SER A 540 -13.70 -15.78 -10.05
CA SER A 540 -12.96 -14.71 -10.72
C SER A 540 -12.86 -14.98 -12.22
N LEU A 541 -13.26 -14.00 -13.03
CA LEU A 541 -13.17 -14.03 -14.49
C LEU A 541 -12.62 -12.70 -15.00
N ASP A 542 -11.40 -12.74 -15.53
CA ASP A 542 -10.78 -11.59 -16.20
C ASP A 542 -10.74 -11.79 -17.71
N LEU A 543 -11.45 -10.91 -18.42
CA LEU A 543 -11.56 -10.84 -19.88
C LEU A 543 -11.14 -9.45 -20.40
N SER A 544 -10.47 -8.64 -19.58
CA SER A 544 -10.09 -7.28 -19.96
C SER A 544 -9.06 -7.23 -21.09
N PHE A 545 -8.92 -6.08 -21.73
CA PHE A 545 -7.96 -5.88 -22.83
C PHE A 545 -8.11 -6.94 -23.94
N ASN A 546 -9.34 -7.12 -24.40
CA ASN A 546 -9.68 -7.99 -25.52
C ASN A 546 -10.46 -7.17 -26.57
N SER A 547 -11.01 -7.84 -27.58
CA SER A 547 -11.86 -7.23 -28.61
C SER A 547 -13.32 -7.69 -28.52
N ILE A 548 -13.80 -8.03 -27.33
CA ILE A 548 -15.12 -8.64 -27.15
C ILE A 548 -16.21 -7.62 -27.50
N GLU A 549 -17.03 -7.94 -28.50
CA GLU A 549 -18.08 -7.04 -28.98
C GLU A 549 -19.43 -7.29 -28.28
N ARG A 550 -19.67 -8.53 -27.83
CA ARG A 550 -20.95 -8.97 -27.27
C ARG A 550 -20.76 -10.03 -26.19
N LEU A 551 -21.52 -9.92 -25.11
CA LEU A 551 -21.63 -10.93 -24.06
C LEU A 551 -23.10 -11.31 -23.87
N SER A 552 -23.49 -12.49 -24.33
CA SER A 552 -24.88 -12.99 -24.25
C SER A 552 -25.04 -14.21 -23.32
N LYS A 553 -23.93 -14.77 -22.84
CA LYS A 553 -23.94 -15.94 -21.97
C LYS A 553 -24.39 -15.55 -20.55
N ARG A 554 -25.20 -16.40 -19.92
CA ARG A 554 -25.48 -16.28 -18.49
C ARG A 554 -24.24 -16.70 -17.72
N LEU A 555 -23.72 -15.78 -16.93
CA LEU A 555 -22.56 -16.01 -16.08
C LEU A 555 -22.98 -16.72 -14.77
N PRO A 556 -22.13 -17.59 -14.19
CA PRO A 556 -22.39 -18.21 -12.89
C PRO A 556 -22.56 -17.19 -11.75
N ASP A 557 -23.55 -17.40 -10.88
CA ASP A 557 -23.86 -16.49 -9.75
C ASP A 557 -22.78 -16.45 -8.65
N ASN A 558 -21.80 -17.35 -8.69
CA ASN A 558 -20.67 -17.38 -7.76
C ASN A 558 -19.53 -16.42 -8.11
N ILE A 559 -19.56 -15.81 -9.30
CA ILE A 559 -18.58 -14.81 -9.70
C ILE A 559 -18.63 -13.62 -8.73
N GLN A 560 -17.48 -13.31 -8.14
CA GLN A 560 -17.22 -12.16 -7.26
C GLN A 560 -16.55 -11.03 -8.04
N LEU A 561 -15.58 -11.37 -8.91
CA LEU A 561 -14.87 -10.44 -9.79
C LEU A 561 -15.17 -10.77 -11.26
N LEU A 562 -15.74 -9.79 -11.97
CA LEU A 562 -15.91 -9.82 -13.41
C LEU A 562 -15.24 -8.61 -14.04
N ASN A 563 -14.14 -8.83 -14.76
CA ASN A 563 -13.41 -7.78 -15.45
C ASN A 563 -13.62 -7.88 -16.96
N LEU A 564 -14.23 -6.83 -17.54
CA LEU A 564 -14.52 -6.68 -18.97
C LEU A 564 -13.96 -5.35 -19.51
N GLU A 565 -13.06 -4.69 -18.78
CA GLU A 565 -12.49 -3.41 -19.20
C GLU A 565 -11.73 -3.50 -20.52
N HIS A 566 -11.61 -2.39 -21.25
CA HIS A 566 -10.85 -2.33 -22.50
C HIS A 566 -11.29 -3.40 -23.51
N ASN A 567 -12.60 -3.45 -23.78
CA ASN A 567 -13.20 -4.30 -24.81
C ASN A 567 -13.98 -3.45 -25.82
N GLN A 568 -14.73 -4.10 -26.72
CA GLN A 568 -15.52 -3.43 -27.76
C GLN A 568 -17.03 -3.57 -27.52
N LEU A 569 -17.45 -3.72 -26.25
CA LEU A 569 -18.85 -3.91 -25.88
C LEU A 569 -19.66 -2.66 -26.19
N LYS A 570 -20.57 -2.77 -27.16
CA LYS A 570 -21.45 -1.65 -27.54
C LYS A 570 -22.74 -1.59 -26.71
N LYS A 571 -23.30 -2.74 -26.37
CA LYS A 571 -24.57 -2.85 -25.62
C LYS A 571 -24.58 -4.11 -24.77
N LEU A 572 -25.08 -4.00 -23.55
CA LEU A 572 -25.38 -5.10 -22.64
C LEU A 572 -26.85 -5.01 -22.24
N VAL A 573 -27.74 -5.64 -23.00
CA VAL A 573 -29.20 -5.60 -22.77
C VAL A 573 -29.65 -6.94 -22.21
N ASN A 574 -30.54 -6.91 -21.20
CA ASN A 574 -30.95 -8.08 -20.43
C ASN A 574 -29.76 -8.79 -19.77
N PHE A 575 -28.75 -8.02 -19.36
CA PHE A 575 -27.57 -8.57 -18.72
C PHE A 575 -27.94 -9.09 -17.33
N HIS A 576 -27.69 -10.37 -17.07
CA HIS A 576 -27.92 -10.97 -15.76
C HIS A 576 -26.64 -10.85 -14.94
N LEU A 577 -26.65 -9.97 -13.94
CA LEU A 577 -25.50 -9.74 -13.08
C LEU A 577 -25.34 -10.92 -12.11
N PRO A 578 -24.15 -11.54 -11.98
CA PRO A 578 -23.92 -12.58 -10.99
C PRO A 578 -24.23 -12.08 -9.58
N VAL A 579 -25.03 -12.86 -8.83
CA VAL A 579 -25.55 -12.42 -7.52
C VAL A 579 -24.43 -12.11 -6.51
N ASN A 580 -23.34 -12.87 -6.53
CA ASN A 580 -22.21 -12.66 -5.62
C ASN A 580 -21.19 -11.62 -6.12
N CYS A 581 -21.41 -10.96 -7.26
CA CYS A 581 -20.46 -10.02 -7.83
C CYS A 581 -20.31 -8.82 -6.91
N THR A 582 -19.08 -8.57 -6.46
CA THR A 582 -18.67 -7.41 -5.66
C THR A 582 -17.86 -6.43 -6.50
N GLU A 583 -17.18 -6.94 -7.54
CA GLU A 583 -16.36 -6.14 -8.46
C GLU A 583 -16.78 -6.38 -9.90
N LEU A 584 -17.50 -5.41 -10.47
CA LEU A 584 -17.86 -5.38 -11.88
C LEU A 584 -17.10 -4.25 -12.57
N LYS A 585 -16.22 -4.61 -13.51
CA LYS A 585 -15.43 -3.63 -14.27
C LYS A 585 -15.83 -3.63 -15.74
N LEU A 586 -16.36 -2.50 -16.21
CA LEU A 586 -16.89 -2.31 -17.56
C LEU A 586 -16.31 -1.09 -18.29
N SER A 587 -15.46 -0.32 -17.62
CA SER A 587 -14.84 0.90 -18.14
C SER A 587 -14.08 0.67 -19.46
N TYR A 588 -13.85 1.74 -20.22
CA TYR A 588 -13.13 1.69 -21.49
C TYR A 588 -13.76 0.74 -22.52
N ASN A 589 -15.09 0.75 -22.60
CA ASN A 589 -15.86 0.08 -23.63
C ASN A 589 -16.69 1.13 -24.38
N PRO A 590 -16.94 0.98 -25.69
CA PRO A 590 -17.86 1.85 -26.44
C PRO A 590 -19.34 1.57 -26.10
N LEU A 591 -19.63 1.35 -24.82
CA LEU A 591 -20.91 0.91 -24.29
C LEU A 591 -21.89 2.08 -24.35
N GLN A 592 -22.93 1.94 -25.18
CA GLN A 592 -24.00 2.92 -25.35
C GLN A 592 -25.22 2.61 -24.49
N LYS A 593 -25.35 1.37 -24.01
CA LYS A 593 -26.53 0.90 -23.29
C LYS A 593 -26.21 -0.27 -22.36
N LEU A 594 -26.66 -0.20 -21.11
CA LEU A 594 -26.51 -1.24 -20.09
C LEU A 594 -27.85 -1.45 -19.35
N GLN A 595 -28.52 -2.57 -19.60
CA GLN A 595 -29.77 -2.89 -18.90
C GLN A 595 -29.61 -4.19 -18.15
N THR A 596 -29.59 -4.08 -16.82
CA THR A 596 -29.45 -5.23 -15.92
C THR A 596 -30.83 -5.84 -15.63
N SER A 597 -30.98 -7.14 -15.93
CA SER A 597 -32.26 -7.85 -15.83
C SER A 597 -32.69 -8.12 -14.38
N ASN A 598 -31.73 -8.22 -13.46
CA ASN A 598 -31.93 -8.52 -12.04
C ASN A 598 -31.51 -7.37 -11.12
N ALA A 599 -31.53 -6.12 -11.60
CA ALA A 599 -31.14 -4.92 -10.81
C ALA A 599 -31.85 -4.82 -9.44
N ASN A 600 -33.10 -5.28 -9.39
CA ASN A 600 -33.95 -5.22 -8.20
C ASN A 600 -33.78 -6.44 -7.27
N ASP A 601 -32.85 -7.36 -7.57
CA ASP A 601 -32.61 -8.52 -6.69
C ASP A 601 -31.87 -8.05 -5.41
N PRO A 602 -32.48 -8.17 -4.22
CA PRO A 602 -31.87 -7.73 -2.97
C PRO A 602 -30.65 -8.57 -2.56
N LYS A 603 -30.40 -9.70 -3.24
CA LYS A 603 -29.23 -10.55 -2.97
C LYS A 603 -27.96 -10.05 -3.68
N LEU A 604 -28.06 -9.11 -4.61
CA LEU A 604 -26.89 -8.54 -5.29
C LEU A 604 -25.91 -7.95 -4.28
N LYS A 605 -24.64 -8.37 -4.40
CA LYS A 605 -23.55 -7.92 -3.52
C LYS A 605 -22.79 -6.69 -4.03
N LEU A 606 -23.06 -6.24 -5.26
CA LEU A 606 -22.40 -5.06 -5.82
C LEU A 606 -22.77 -3.82 -4.99
N ARG A 607 -21.76 -3.07 -4.54
CA ARG A 607 -21.87 -1.84 -3.74
C ARG A 607 -21.28 -0.65 -4.48
N ASP A 608 -20.15 -0.88 -5.12
CA ASP A 608 -19.42 0.13 -5.87
C ASP A 608 -19.55 -0.16 -7.37
N PHE A 609 -19.97 0.84 -8.14
CA PHE A 609 -20.06 0.70 -9.58
C PHE A 609 -19.51 1.92 -10.31
N CYS A 610 -18.45 1.69 -11.09
CA CYS A 610 -17.76 2.71 -11.87
C CYS A 610 -17.90 2.44 -13.36
N LEU A 611 -18.34 3.46 -14.09
CA LEU A 611 -18.39 3.51 -15.54
C LEU A 611 -17.51 4.65 -16.02
N ASN A 612 -16.26 4.34 -16.32
CA ASN A 612 -15.32 5.33 -16.83
C ASN A 612 -15.07 5.14 -18.34
N GLU A 613 -15.05 6.22 -19.12
CA GLU A 613 -14.72 6.19 -20.56
C GLU A 613 -15.62 5.21 -21.32
N VAL A 614 -16.94 5.39 -21.17
CA VAL A 614 -17.97 4.64 -21.90
C VAL A 614 -18.80 5.55 -22.79
N ALA A 615 -19.43 5.00 -23.83
CA ALA A 615 -20.20 5.77 -24.82
C ALA A 615 -21.68 5.99 -24.43
N ILE A 616 -22.01 5.96 -23.14
CA ILE A 616 -23.36 6.23 -22.61
C ILE A 616 -23.56 7.74 -22.58
N THR A 617 -24.54 8.25 -23.33
CA THR A 617 -24.82 9.70 -23.38
C THR A 617 -26.09 10.11 -22.61
N ALA A 618 -26.87 9.15 -22.13
CA ALA A 618 -28.08 9.38 -21.33
C ALA A 618 -28.22 8.32 -20.23
N LEU A 619 -28.54 8.74 -18.99
CA LEU A 619 -28.67 7.80 -17.86
C LEU A 619 -29.87 6.84 -17.98
N CYS A 620 -30.88 7.17 -18.78
CA CYS A 620 -31.98 6.23 -19.04
C CYS A 620 -31.50 4.95 -19.76
N ASP A 621 -30.34 4.99 -20.44
CA ASP A 621 -29.73 3.81 -21.08
C ASP A 621 -29.00 2.87 -20.11
N ILE A 622 -28.84 3.28 -18.85
CA ILE A 622 -28.31 2.42 -17.77
C ILE A 622 -29.36 1.98 -16.73
N SER A 623 -30.63 2.33 -16.97
CA SER A 623 -31.73 2.02 -16.06
C SER A 623 -32.29 0.59 -16.26
N PRO A 624 -32.66 -0.13 -15.18
CA PRO A 624 -32.49 0.22 -13.76
C PRO A 624 -31.07 -0.08 -13.23
N LEU A 625 -30.63 0.71 -12.23
CA LEU A 625 -29.42 0.45 -11.46
C LEU A 625 -29.67 -0.59 -10.35
N PRO A 626 -28.65 -1.39 -9.97
CA PRO A 626 -28.73 -2.28 -8.83
C PRO A 626 -29.12 -1.56 -7.53
N GLN A 627 -30.17 -2.03 -6.85
CA GLN A 627 -30.74 -1.33 -5.69
C GLN A 627 -29.85 -1.33 -4.44
N GLY A 628 -28.83 -2.18 -4.41
CA GLY A 628 -27.87 -2.29 -3.31
C GLY A 628 -26.65 -1.37 -3.42
N LEU A 629 -26.52 -0.55 -4.47
CA LEU A 629 -25.35 0.33 -4.64
C LEU A 629 -25.28 1.40 -3.55
N THR A 630 -24.07 1.62 -3.04
CA THR A 630 -23.71 2.73 -2.15
C THR A 630 -22.89 3.78 -2.89
N ASP A 631 -22.12 3.38 -3.90
CA ASP A 631 -21.18 4.24 -4.60
C ASP A 631 -21.37 4.07 -6.10
N PHE A 632 -21.74 5.15 -6.79
CA PHE A 632 -21.93 5.14 -8.23
C PHE A 632 -21.13 6.25 -8.88
N SER A 633 -20.34 5.88 -9.88
CA SER A 633 -19.59 6.83 -10.67
C SER A 633 -19.78 6.60 -12.16
N ILE A 634 -19.98 7.68 -12.90
CA ILE A 634 -20.05 7.68 -14.35
C ILE A 634 -19.24 8.86 -14.86
N ASN A 635 -18.05 8.59 -15.38
CA ASN A 635 -17.06 9.63 -15.67
C ASN A 635 -16.56 9.51 -17.11
N ASN A 636 -16.27 10.64 -17.74
CA ASN A 636 -15.76 10.66 -19.12
C ASN A 636 -16.73 9.98 -20.11
N THR A 637 -18.03 10.23 -20.00
CA THR A 637 -19.10 9.56 -20.79
C THR A 637 -19.91 10.51 -21.68
N ASN A 638 -19.66 11.82 -21.58
CA ASN A 638 -20.39 12.87 -22.31
C ASN A 638 -21.89 12.91 -21.98
N ILE A 639 -22.31 12.46 -20.80
CA ILE A 639 -23.71 12.61 -20.38
C ILE A 639 -24.07 14.10 -20.25
N GLY A 640 -25.25 14.46 -20.75
CA GLY A 640 -25.74 15.85 -20.73
C GLY A 640 -26.61 16.21 -19.52
N SER A 641 -27.07 15.21 -18.76
CA SER A 641 -27.96 15.38 -17.61
C SER A 641 -27.90 14.16 -16.69
N LEU A 642 -28.15 14.37 -15.39
CA LEU A 642 -28.36 13.29 -14.40
C LEU A 642 -29.82 12.86 -14.26
N SER A 643 -30.74 13.42 -15.06
CA SER A 643 -32.16 13.08 -15.03
C SER A 643 -32.48 11.81 -15.83
N GLY A 644 -33.70 11.29 -15.69
CA GLY A 644 -34.18 10.14 -16.46
C GLY A 644 -33.76 8.78 -15.92
N ILE A 645 -33.27 8.72 -14.69
CA ILE A 645 -32.97 7.50 -13.95
C ILE A 645 -33.48 7.58 -12.51
N LEU A 646 -33.87 6.44 -11.95
CA LEU A 646 -34.14 6.30 -10.53
C LEU A 646 -32.87 5.80 -9.83
N PHE A 647 -32.26 6.65 -9.00
CA PHE A 647 -31.10 6.26 -8.21
C PHE A 647 -31.50 5.32 -7.04
N PRO A 648 -30.65 4.36 -6.67
CA PRO A 648 -30.87 3.53 -5.49
C PRO A 648 -30.99 4.37 -4.21
N ALA A 649 -31.97 4.07 -3.35
CA ALA A 649 -32.23 4.87 -2.15
C ALA A 649 -31.07 4.86 -1.13
N GLY A 650 -30.24 3.82 -1.13
CA GLY A 650 -29.08 3.66 -0.27
C GLY A 650 -27.77 4.26 -0.81
N LEU A 651 -27.81 5.00 -1.92
CA LEU A 651 -26.63 5.61 -2.51
C LEU A 651 -26.08 6.73 -1.61
N ILE A 652 -24.79 6.65 -1.31
CA ILE A 652 -24.02 7.55 -0.42
C ILE A 652 -23.14 8.48 -1.28
N CYS A 653 -22.49 7.95 -2.31
CA CYS A 653 -21.60 8.72 -3.18
C CYS A 653 -22.05 8.67 -4.64
N LEU A 654 -22.18 9.85 -5.27
CA LEU A 654 -22.47 10.01 -6.69
C LEU A 654 -21.40 10.89 -7.35
N CYS A 655 -20.62 10.30 -8.25
CA CYS A 655 -19.61 11.01 -9.02
C CYS A 655 -19.97 11.01 -10.50
N ALA A 656 -19.98 12.18 -11.12
CA ALA A 656 -20.10 12.33 -12.57
C ALA A 656 -19.21 13.47 -13.06
N TYR A 657 -17.93 13.16 -13.30
CA TYR A 657 -16.94 14.16 -13.68
C TYR A 657 -16.43 14.01 -15.11
N ASN A 658 -15.98 15.15 -15.65
CA ASN A 658 -15.50 15.27 -17.04
C ASN A 658 -16.56 14.83 -18.06
N ASP A 659 -17.79 15.29 -17.86
CA ASP A 659 -18.95 15.03 -18.70
C ASP A 659 -19.46 16.33 -19.35
N GLN A 660 -20.68 16.31 -19.90
CA GLN A 660 -21.31 17.45 -20.58
C GLN A 660 -22.57 17.91 -19.84
N ILE A 661 -22.66 17.71 -18.53
CA ILE A 661 -23.87 18.02 -17.75
C ILE A 661 -24.10 19.53 -17.77
N VAL A 662 -25.24 19.96 -18.29
CA VAL A 662 -25.59 21.40 -18.42
C VAL A 662 -26.47 21.88 -17.26
N SER A 663 -27.33 21.00 -16.73
CA SER A 663 -28.30 21.32 -15.69
C SER A 663 -28.65 20.10 -14.84
N LEU A 664 -29.04 20.36 -13.59
CA LEU A 664 -29.54 19.39 -12.61
C LEU A 664 -31.07 19.43 -12.46
N GLU A 665 -31.77 20.12 -13.36
CA GLU A 665 -33.24 20.13 -13.36
C GLU A 665 -33.82 18.72 -13.51
N ASN A 666 -34.89 18.44 -12.76
CA ASN A 666 -35.59 17.16 -12.74
C ASN A 666 -34.74 15.96 -12.26
N VAL A 667 -33.67 16.22 -11.52
CA VAL A 667 -32.89 15.17 -10.86
C VAL A 667 -33.50 14.86 -9.49
N GLU A 668 -33.92 13.61 -9.29
CA GLU A 668 -34.36 13.11 -7.99
C GLU A 668 -33.17 12.48 -7.26
N PHE A 669 -32.51 13.25 -6.39
CA PHE A 669 -31.38 12.76 -5.61
C PHE A 669 -31.82 11.76 -4.52
N PRO A 670 -31.03 10.71 -4.24
CA PRO A 670 -31.34 9.76 -3.19
C PRO A 670 -31.23 10.40 -1.80
N PRO A 671 -32.08 9.99 -0.83
CA PRO A 671 -32.23 10.67 0.46
C PRO A 671 -31.06 10.49 1.43
N HIS A 672 -30.15 9.56 1.14
CA HIS A 672 -28.96 9.26 1.95
C HIS A 672 -27.65 9.69 1.28
N LEU A 673 -27.72 10.46 0.19
CA LEU A 673 -26.53 10.93 -0.52
C LEU A 673 -25.71 11.86 0.38
N GLU A 674 -24.46 11.52 0.62
CA GLU A 674 -23.50 12.30 1.40
C GLU A 674 -22.50 13.04 0.51
N GLU A 675 -22.14 12.48 -0.64
CA GLU A 675 -21.15 13.05 -1.55
C GLU A 675 -21.69 13.19 -2.98
N LEU A 676 -21.54 14.38 -3.56
CA LEU A 676 -21.87 14.68 -4.94
C LEU A 676 -20.71 15.39 -5.64
N CYS A 677 -20.07 14.70 -6.59
CA CYS A 677 -18.91 15.20 -7.33
C CYS A 677 -19.26 15.42 -8.81
N LEU A 678 -19.27 16.68 -9.25
CA LEU A 678 -19.69 17.09 -10.60
C LEU A 678 -18.63 17.96 -11.30
N LEU A 679 -17.37 17.74 -10.98
CA LEU A 679 -16.26 18.52 -11.52
C LEU A 679 -16.10 18.35 -13.03
N ARG A 680 -15.61 19.39 -13.72
CA ARG A 680 -15.41 19.41 -15.18
C ARG A 680 -16.70 19.12 -15.96
N ASN A 681 -17.75 19.87 -15.70
CA ASN A 681 -19.02 19.81 -16.43
C ASN A 681 -19.36 21.18 -17.06
N GLN A 682 -20.59 21.34 -17.54
CA GLN A 682 -21.09 22.55 -18.21
C GLN A 682 -22.16 23.27 -17.40
N ILE A 683 -22.24 23.02 -16.09
CA ILE A 683 -23.29 23.54 -15.21
C ILE A 683 -23.07 25.03 -15.00
N SER A 684 -24.13 25.82 -15.13
CA SER A 684 -24.08 27.28 -14.99
C SER A 684 -24.99 27.85 -13.90
N SER A 685 -25.90 27.04 -13.34
CA SER A 685 -26.84 27.45 -12.30
C SER A 685 -27.26 26.26 -11.43
N LEU A 686 -27.57 26.55 -10.16
CA LEU A 686 -28.22 25.64 -9.21
C LEU A 686 -29.60 26.15 -8.76
N ALA A 687 -30.22 27.05 -9.53
CA ALA A 687 -31.53 27.59 -9.18
C ALA A 687 -32.59 26.48 -9.14
N ASN A 688 -33.42 26.48 -8.10
CA ASN A 688 -34.52 25.53 -7.89
C ASN A 688 -34.10 24.05 -7.77
N ILE A 689 -32.84 23.77 -7.43
CA ILE A 689 -32.37 22.40 -7.16
C ILE A 689 -32.62 22.03 -5.70
N CYS A 690 -33.23 20.87 -5.47
CA CYS A 690 -33.48 20.33 -4.13
C CYS A 690 -32.43 19.26 -3.80
N PHE A 691 -31.39 19.63 -3.05
CA PHE A 691 -30.41 18.69 -2.52
C PHE A 691 -30.95 17.95 -1.29
N PRO A 692 -30.52 16.71 -1.02
CA PRO A 692 -30.92 15.99 0.19
C PRO A 692 -30.20 16.56 1.43
N ASP A 693 -30.89 16.56 2.58
CA ASP A 693 -30.36 17.04 3.87
C ASP A 693 -29.15 16.24 4.38
N SER A 694 -28.88 15.07 3.81
CA SER A 694 -27.72 14.23 4.11
C SER A 694 -26.43 14.73 3.48
N LEU A 695 -26.49 15.60 2.46
CA LEU A 695 -25.31 15.96 1.66
C LEU A 695 -24.26 16.68 2.51
N LEU A 696 -23.06 16.11 2.55
CA LEU A 696 -21.89 16.59 3.29
C LEU A 696 -20.86 17.22 2.36
N LYS A 697 -20.76 16.76 1.11
CA LYS A 697 -19.75 17.21 0.15
C LYS A 697 -20.36 17.50 -1.21
N LEU A 698 -20.06 18.68 -1.76
CA LEU A 698 -20.49 19.12 -3.08
C LEU A 698 -19.31 19.72 -3.86
N GLU A 699 -18.86 19.01 -4.89
CA GLU A 699 -17.78 19.47 -5.78
C GLU A 699 -18.34 19.89 -7.14
N LEU A 700 -18.09 21.15 -7.51
CA LEU A 700 -18.54 21.80 -8.74
C LEU A 700 -17.38 22.54 -9.44
N ASP A 701 -16.14 22.15 -9.19
CA ASP A 701 -14.99 22.78 -9.83
C ASP A 701 -15.00 22.57 -11.35
N LYS A 702 -14.40 23.52 -12.09
CA LYS A 702 -14.31 23.47 -13.56
C LYS A 702 -15.67 23.38 -14.25
N ASN A 703 -16.63 24.19 -13.82
CA ASN A 703 -17.94 24.34 -14.46
C ASN A 703 -18.08 25.71 -15.14
N LYS A 704 -19.31 26.17 -15.40
CA LYS A 704 -19.64 27.44 -16.08
C LYS A 704 -20.37 28.43 -15.16
N PHE A 705 -20.16 28.36 -13.85
CA PHE A 705 -20.79 29.30 -12.92
C PHE A 705 -20.22 30.71 -13.12
N MET A 706 -21.10 31.66 -13.45
CA MET A 706 -20.78 33.11 -13.49
C MET A 706 -21.25 33.85 -12.24
N SER A 707 -22.23 33.28 -11.54
CA SER A 707 -22.73 33.71 -10.24
C SER A 707 -23.15 32.47 -9.44
N ILE A 708 -23.03 32.57 -8.13
CA ILE A 708 -23.53 31.59 -7.15
C ILE A 708 -24.46 32.28 -6.15
N ASP A 709 -25.02 33.43 -6.53
CA ASP A 709 -25.98 34.14 -5.70
C ASP A 709 -27.33 33.38 -5.69
N ASP A 710 -28.10 33.50 -4.61
CA ASP A 710 -29.44 32.91 -4.44
C ASP A 710 -29.53 31.37 -4.49
N ILE A 711 -28.41 30.64 -4.40
CA ILE A 711 -28.42 29.17 -4.33
C ILE A 711 -28.85 28.68 -2.93
N GLN A 712 -29.66 27.62 -2.89
CA GLN A 712 -30.03 26.94 -1.65
C GLN A 712 -29.10 25.77 -1.40
N LEU A 713 -28.20 25.91 -0.43
CA LEU A 713 -27.25 24.86 -0.03
C LEU A 713 -27.84 23.97 1.07
N PRO A 714 -27.53 22.66 1.09
CA PRO A 714 -28.02 21.76 2.12
C PRO A 714 -27.45 22.09 3.51
N PRO A 715 -28.24 21.96 4.59
CA PRO A 715 -27.90 22.48 5.91
C PRO A 715 -26.77 21.74 6.64
N LYS A 716 -26.41 20.53 6.18
CA LYS A 716 -25.32 19.71 6.75
C LYS A 716 -24.03 19.72 5.94
N LEU A 717 -23.97 20.51 4.86
CA LEU A 717 -22.82 20.56 3.98
C LEU A 717 -21.56 20.96 4.75
N LYS A 718 -20.49 20.20 4.58
CA LYS A 718 -19.17 20.40 5.18
C LYS A 718 -18.15 20.89 4.16
N GLU A 719 -18.22 20.40 2.93
CA GLU A 719 -17.26 20.75 1.87
C GLU A 719 -18.00 21.27 0.63
N LEU A 720 -17.56 22.43 0.14
CA LEU A 720 -18.09 23.07 -1.05
C LEU A 720 -16.95 23.57 -1.94
N ASP A 721 -16.89 23.06 -3.17
CA ASP A 721 -15.87 23.44 -4.15
C ASP A 721 -16.48 24.06 -5.41
N PHE A 722 -16.11 25.30 -5.69
CA PHE A 722 -16.46 26.04 -6.91
C PHE A 722 -15.21 26.49 -7.69
N ALA A 723 -14.03 25.90 -7.45
CA ALA A 723 -12.79 26.29 -8.10
C ALA A 723 -12.89 26.28 -9.64
N TRP A 724 -12.06 27.07 -10.32
CA TRP A 724 -11.98 27.04 -11.79
C TRP A 724 -13.31 27.30 -12.50
N ASN A 725 -14.13 28.22 -11.98
CA ASN A 725 -15.35 28.70 -12.64
C ASN A 725 -15.14 30.11 -13.22
N ALA A 726 -16.21 30.89 -13.44
CA ALA A 726 -16.16 32.25 -13.98
C ALA A 726 -16.87 33.27 -13.07
N ILE A 727 -16.86 33.04 -11.76
CA ILE A 727 -17.55 33.87 -10.78
C ILE A 727 -16.80 35.20 -10.62
N SER A 728 -17.46 36.31 -10.96
CA SER A 728 -16.85 37.65 -10.94
C SER A 728 -17.07 38.41 -9.63
N ALA A 729 -18.19 38.16 -8.96
CA ALA A 729 -18.57 38.75 -7.68
C ALA A 729 -19.54 37.81 -6.94
N ILE A 730 -19.51 37.85 -5.61
CA ILE A 730 -20.52 37.24 -4.74
C ILE A 730 -21.25 38.38 -4.03
N ASN A 731 -22.54 38.51 -4.31
CA ASN A 731 -23.40 39.58 -3.77
C ASN A 731 -24.36 39.06 -2.71
N GLU A 732 -24.83 37.82 -2.82
CA GLU A 732 -25.78 37.21 -1.88
C GLU A 732 -25.60 35.68 -1.85
N LEU A 733 -24.78 35.16 -0.93
CA LEU A 733 -24.59 33.71 -0.72
C LEU A 733 -24.71 33.35 0.76
N GLN A 734 -25.68 32.48 1.08
CA GLN A 734 -25.86 31.94 2.43
C GLN A 734 -25.12 30.61 2.57
N LEU A 735 -24.04 30.60 3.35
CA LEU A 735 -23.28 29.40 3.67
C LEU A 735 -23.88 28.69 4.89
N PRO A 736 -24.01 27.35 4.89
CA PRO A 736 -24.53 26.60 6.05
C PRO A 736 -23.56 26.63 7.23
N GLU A 737 -24.09 26.62 8.46
CA GLU A 737 -23.25 26.69 9.68
C GLU A 737 -22.35 25.46 9.89
N SER A 738 -22.65 24.36 9.20
CA SER A 738 -21.85 23.13 9.20
C SER A 738 -20.60 23.18 8.34
N LEU A 739 -20.44 24.20 7.48
CA LEU A 739 -19.38 24.21 6.46
C LEU A 739 -17.99 24.30 7.11
N GLU A 740 -17.12 23.38 6.72
CA GLU A 740 -15.74 23.21 7.20
C GLU A 740 -14.73 23.64 6.12
N ARG A 741 -15.04 23.44 4.83
CA ARG A 741 -14.16 23.80 3.70
C ARG A 741 -14.91 24.52 2.58
N LEU A 742 -14.34 25.63 2.11
CA LEU A 742 -14.82 26.38 0.95
C LEU A 742 -13.67 26.66 -0.03
N THR A 743 -13.84 26.27 -1.30
CA THR A 743 -12.87 26.53 -2.37
C THR A 743 -13.51 27.38 -3.47
N LEU A 744 -12.88 28.52 -3.77
CA LEU A 744 -13.28 29.52 -4.77
C LEU A 744 -12.08 29.97 -5.61
N MET A 745 -11.04 29.16 -5.73
CA MET A 745 -9.81 29.54 -6.44
C MET A 745 -10.02 29.63 -7.96
N GLU A 746 -9.17 30.42 -8.62
CA GLU A 746 -9.02 30.46 -10.09
C GLU A 746 -10.33 30.69 -10.86
N GLN A 747 -11.12 31.72 -10.52
CA GLN A 747 -12.41 32.02 -11.20
C GLN A 747 -12.25 32.63 -12.62
N ARG A 748 -11.28 32.15 -13.41
CA ARG A 748 -10.77 32.76 -14.64
C ARG A 748 -11.01 31.89 -15.89
N CYS A 749 -12.24 31.71 -16.34
CA CYS A 749 -12.50 30.81 -17.48
C CYS A 749 -12.53 31.52 -18.86
N ASP A 750 -11.37 32.00 -19.35
CA ASP A 750 -11.18 32.52 -20.72
C ASP A 750 -10.12 31.71 -21.55
N ILE A 751 -9.69 30.52 -21.10
CA ILE A 751 -8.67 29.72 -21.84
C ILE A 751 -9.18 28.28 -22.09
N PRO A 752 -9.25 27.81 -23.36
CA PRO A 752 -9.46 26.40 -23.65
C PRO A 752 -8.27 25.57 -23.17
N LEU A 753 -8.51 24.55 -22.35
CA LEU A 753 -7.52 23.55 -21.91
C LEU A 753 -7.17 22.59 -23.06
N ASN A 754 -6.54 23.10 -24.12
CA ASN A 754 -5.80 22.30 -25.09
C ASN A 754 -4.39 22.87 -25.21
N ARG A 755 -3.56 22.64 -24.18
CA ARG A 755 -2.10 22.69 -24.33
C ARG A 755 -1.54 21.33 -23.96
N VAL A 756 -1.27 20.56 -25.02
CA VAL A 756 -0.32 19.46 -25.00
C VAL A 756 0.98 19.98 -24.41
N SER A 757 1.53 19.19 -23.50
CA SER A 757 2.84 19.40 -22.90
C SER A 757 3.91 19.50 -24.00
N THR A 758 4.40 20.72 -24.24
CA THR A 758 5.72 20.92 -24.84
C THR A 758 6.53 21.74 -23.85
N ARG A 759 7.45 21.06 -23.16
CA ARG A 759 8.60 21.71 -22.52
C ARG A 759 9.33 22.52 -23.58
N GLY A 760 9.45 23.82 -23.36
CA GLY A 760 10.26 24.70 -24.21
C GLY A 760 9.86 26.15 -24.04
N ASP A 761 10.82 26.95 -23.59
CA ASP A 761 10.90 28.41 -23.67
C ASP A 761 10.21 29.26 -22.60
N SER A 762 11.05 29.61 -21.63
CA SER A 762 11.04 30.85 -20.87
C SER A 762 11.13 32.07 -21.80
N SER A 763 10.01 32.74 -22.04
CA SER A 763 9.89 34.20 -22.08
C SER A 763 8.50 34.60 -22.59
N MET A 764 7.64 35.06 -21.68
CA MET A 764 6.58 35.99 -22.08
C MET A 764 6.59 37.19 -21.15
N SER A 765 6.84 38.33 -21.80
CA SER A 765 6.78 39.68 -21.29
C SER A 765 5.41 39.99 -20.68
N SER A 766 5.49 40.71 -19.56
CA SER A 766 4.41 41.46 -18.96
C SER A 766 3.79 42.43 -19.98
N SER A 767 2.60 42.08 -20.44
CA SER A 767 1.61 43.07 -20.84
C SER A 767 0.38 42.86 -19.97
N SER A 768 -0.03 43.94 -19.32
CA SER A 768 -1.21 44.05 -18.46
C SER A 768 -2.45 43.54 -19.18
N SER A 769 -2.78 42.27 -18.98
CA SER A 769 -4.17 41.83 -19.04
C SER A 769 -4.74 42.09 -17.65
N GLU A 770 -5.86 42.81 -17.57
CA GLU A 770 -6.62 42.90 -16.32
C GLU A 770 -6.71 41.49 -15.73
N LYS A 771 -6.27 41.30 -14.48
CA LYS A 771 -6.54 40.06 -13.76
C LYS A 771 -8.07 39.93 -13.73
N LYS A 772 -8.63 39.11 -14.60
CA LYS A 772 -10.05 38.71 -14.58
C LYS A 772 -10.20 37.63 -13.50
N GLY A 773 -11.34 37.58 -12.83
CA GLY A 773 -11.60 36.64 -11.72
C GLY A 773 -12.47 37.27 -10.63
N LEU A 774 -12.66 36.54 -9.53
CA LEU A 774 -13.48 36.99 -8.40
C LEU A 774 -12.90 38.27 -7.81
N SER A 775 -13.68 39.36 -7.83
CA SER A 775 -13.24 40.71 -7.47
C SER A 775 -13.96 41.28 -6.25
N SER A 776 -15.11 40.71 -5.88
CA SER A 776 -15.93 41.15 -4.75
C SER A 776 -16.50 39.96 -3.97
N LEU A 777 -16.41 40.04 -2.64
CA LEU A 777 -17.03 39.13 -1.67
C LEU A 777 -18.06 39.85 -0.79
N ALA A 778 -18.63 40.97 -1.26
CA ALA A 778 -19.52 41.82 -0.46
C ALA A 778 -20.73 41.05 0.12
N GLY A 779 -21.20 40.03 -0.60
CA GLY A 779 -22.30 39.16 -0.18
C GLY A 779 -21.97 38.13 0.88
N LEU A 780 -20.69 37.84 1.12
CA LEU A 780 -20.24 36.95 2.19
C LEU A 780 -20.16 37.71 3.51
N THR A 781 -21.32 38.10 4.04
CA THR A 781 -21.41 38.93 5.25
C THR A 781 -21.04 38.17 6.53
N LYS A 782 -21.13 36.83 6.54
CA LYS A 782 -20.77 35.97 7.66
C LYS A 782 -20.15 34.67 7.16
N LEU A 783 -18.96 34.33 7.66
CA LEU A 783 -18.38 33.02 7.46
C LEU A 783 -18.90 32.04 8.53
N PRO A 784 -19.12 30.75 8.19
CA PRO A 784 -19.57 29.73 9.13
C PRO A 784 -18.61 29.55 10.31
N PRO A 785 -19.12 29.31 11.54
CA PRO A 785 -18.28 29.21 12.74
C PRO A 785 -17.40 27.96 12.78
N LYS A 786 -17.65 26.99 11.89
CA LYS A 786 -16.87 25.75 11.74
C LYS A 786 -15.91 25.79 10.55
N LEU A 787 -15.83 26.90 9.81
CA LEU A 787 -14.98 26.96 8.63
C LEU A 787 -13.51 26.86 9.05
N GLU A 788 -12.82 25.83 8.56
CA GLU A 788 -11.42 25.52 8.86
C GLU A 788 -10.51 25.88 7.67
N TYR A 789 -11.02 25.77 6.45
CA TYR A 789 -10.27 25.97 5.21
C TYR A 789 -11.02 26.89 4.24
N LEU A 790 -10.32 27.93 3.78
CA LEU A 790 -10.80 28.80 2.70
C LEU A 790 -9.73 28.97 1.63
N ASN A 791 -10.08 28.71 0.38
CA ASN A 791 -9.18 28.89 -0.75
C ASN A 791 -9.72 29.91 -1.75
N LEU A 792 -9.04 31.03 -1.87
CA LEU A 792 -9.31 32.18 -2.73
C LEU A 792 -8.15 32.46 -3.71
N TYR A 793 -7.21 31.52 -3.86
CA TYR A 793 -6.03 31.64 -4.72
C TYR A 793 -6.38 32.03 -6.17
N GLY A 794 -5.52 32.82 -6.83
CA GLY A 794 -5.59 33.04 -8.27
C GLY A 794 -6.80 33.87 -8.73
N ASN A 795 -7.27 34.82 -7.91
CA ASN A 795 -8.43 35.67 -8.19
C ASN A 795 -8.04 37.15 -8.41
N SER A 796 -9.00 38.07 -8.32
CA SER A 796 -8.82 39.51 -8.54
C SER A 796 -9.20 40.35 -7.31
N LEU A 797 -9.16 39.73 -6.12
CA LEU A 797 -9.56 40.37 -4.88
C LEU A 797 -8.53 41.42 -4.44
N SER A 798 -9.02 42.57 -3.98
CA SER A 798 -8.20 43.60 -3.33
C SER A 798 -8.28 43.48 -1.80
N GLY A 799 -7.38 44.16 -1.09
CA GLY A 799 -7.47 44.25 0.38
C GLY A 799 -8.80 44.82 0.87
N GLN A 800 -9.42 45.74 0.11
CA GLN A 800 -10.74 46.28 0.41
C GLN A 800 -11.86 45.25 0.21
N ALA A 801 -11.73 44.35 -0.77
CA ALA A 801 -12.75 43.33 -1.09
C ALA A 801 -12.88 42.24 -0.02
N VAL A 802 -11.91 42.12 0.89
CA VAL A 802 -11.88 41.10 1.96
C VAL A 802 -11.91 41.70 3.37
N GLN A 803 -11.89 43.04 3.49
CA GLN A 803 -11.74 43.72 4.79
C GLN A 803 -12.91 43.53 5.75
N HIS A 804 -14.10 43.22 5.22
CA HIS A 804 -15.32 43.02 6.00
C HIS A 804 -15.49 41.58 6.49
N LEU A 805 -14.67 40.64 5.99
CA LEU A 805 -14.74 39.25 6.41
C LEU A 805 -14.28 39.10 7.85
N VAL A 806 -15.17 38.58 8.70
CA VAL A 806 -14.85 38.21 10.08
C VAL A 806 -14.52 36.72 10.10
N PHE A 807 -13.30 36.41 10.50
CA PHE A 807 -12.79 35.05 10.47
C PHE A 807 -13.17 34.25 11.72
N PRO A 808 -13.67 33.02 11.58
CA PRO A 808 -14.10 32.21 12.70
C PRO A 808 -12.91 31.68 13.52
N ALA A 809 -13.16 31.34 14.80
CA ALA A 809 -12.12 30.83 15.69
C ALA A 809 -11.62 29.41 15.31
N SER A 810 -12.42 28.65 14.56
CA SER A 810 -12.09 27.33 14.02
C SER A 810 -11.09 27.38 12.86
N TRP A 811 -10.73 28.55 12.37
CA TRP A 811 -10.04 28.68 11.09
C TRP A 811 -8.57 28.27 11.17
N ILE A 812 -8.14 27.42 10.24
CA ILE A 812 -6.82 26.77 10.26
C ILE A 812 -5.98 27.20 9.06
N ARG A 813 -6.56 27.36 7.87
CA ARG A 813 -5.81 27.63 6.63
C ARG A 813 -6.54 28.56 5.66
N LEU A 814 -5.80 29.55 5.16
CA LEU A 814 -6.25 30.47 4.11
C LEU A 814 -5.23 30.50 2.95
N LEU A 815 -5.70 30.20 1.74
CA LEU A 815 -4.94 30.38 0.50
C LEU A 815 -5.48 31.60 -0.24
N ILE A 816 -4.70 32.67 -0.36
CA ILE A 816 -5.17 33.94 -0.99
C ILE A 816 -4.12 34.66 -1.83
N TYR A 817 -2.96 34.04 -2.07
CA TYR A 817 -1.93 34.57 -2.95
C TYR A 817 -2.40 34.66 -4.43
N ASP A 818 -1.63 35.37 -5.25
CA ASP A 818 -1.95 35.72 -6.65
C ASP A 818 -3.25 36.55 -6.87
N ASN A 819 -3.65 37.33 -5.88
CA ASN A 819 -4.75 38.30 -5.96
C ASN A 819 -4.26 39.73 -6.30
N SER A 820 -5.15 40.73 -6.26
CA SER A 820 -4.90 42.15 -6.62
C SER A 820 -4.71 43.03 -5.38
N PHE A 821 -3.86 42.60 -4.44
CA PHE A 821 -3.54 43.38 -3.24
C PHE A 821 -2.50 44.46 -3.54
N ASP A 822 -2.75 45.70 -3.10
CA ASP A 822 -1.79 46.82 -3.23
C ASP A 822 -0.48 46.55 -2.45
N ASP A 823 -0.59 46.00 -1.23
CA ASP A 823 0.52 45.49 -0.43
C ASP A 823 0.08 44.20 0.31
N TYR A 824 0.31 43.06 -0.35
CA TYR A 824 -0.05 41.74 0.19
C TYR A 824 0.66 41.43 1.50
N TYR A 825 1.94 41.80 1.63
CA TYR A 825 2.74 41.50 2.82
C TYR A 825 2.25 42.27 4.04
N GLN A 826 1.96 43.57 3.87
CA GLN A 826 1.39 44.37 4.95
C GLN A 826 0.01 43.87 5.37
N TRP A 827 -0.83 43.49 4.40
CA TRP A 827 -2.15 42.90 4.68
C TRP A 827 -2.01 41.57 5.45
N LYS A 828 -1.15 40.66 4.98
CA LYS A 828 -0.87 39.36 5.61
C LYS A 828 -0.40 39.52 7.06
N GLU A 829 0.55 40.42 7.32
CA GLU A 829 1.05 40.68 8.67
C GLU A 829 -0.04 41.24 9.60
N LYS A 830 -0.91 42.12 9.10
CA LYS A 830 -2.04 42.65 9.88
C LYS A 830 -3.02 41.55 10.28
N ILE A 831 -3.35 40.61 9.37
CA ILE A 831 -4.24 39.49 9.70
C ILE A 831 -3.54 38.49 10.64
N LYS A 832 -2.25 38.18 10.43
CA LYS A 832 -1.48 37.31 11.35
C LYS A 832 -1.45 37.84 12.78
N GLN A 833 -1.36 39.16 12.96
CA GLN A 833 -1.42 39.79 14.30
C GLN A 833 -2.79 39.59 14.97
N THR A 834 -3.88 39.52 14.18
CA THR A 834 -5.25 39.30 14.70
C THR A 834 -5.62 37.82 14.82
N HIS A 835 -5.03 36.95 13.99
CA HIS A 835 -5.30 35.52 13.91
C HIS A 835 -4.00 34.70 13.79
N PRO A 836 -3.20 34.58 14.87
CA PRO A 836 -1.86 33.98 14.83
C PRO A 836 -1.84 32.45 14.62
N ARG A 837 -3.00 31.79 14.67
CA ARG A 837 -3.15 30.34 14.48
C ARG A 837 -3.41 29.91 13.02
N VAL A 838 -3.68 30.88 12.13
CA VAL A 838 -4.01 30.60 10.73
C VAL A 838 -2.73 30.43 9.93
N SER A 839 -2.59 29.30 9.23
CA SER A 839 -1.54 29.12 8.22
C SER A 839 -1.91 29.89 6.94
N PHE A 840 -0.96 30.69 6.46
CA PHE A 840 -1.07 31.47 5.23
C PHE A 840 -0.01 30.98 4.24
N ASP A 841 -0.45 30.22 3.25
CA ASP A 841 0.37 29.97 2.05
C ASP A 841 0.07 31.07 1.02
#